data_AF-A0A925LUS6-F1
#
_entry.id   AF-A0A925LUS6-F1
#
_cell.length_a   1.000
_cell.length_b   1.000
_cell.length_c   1.000
_cell.angle_alpha   90.00
_cell.angle_beta   90.00
_cell.angle_gamma   90.00
#
_symmetry.space_group_name_H-M   'P 1'
#
loop_
_entity.id
_entity.type
_entity.pdbx_description
1 polymer ?
#
loop_
_entity_poly.entity_id
_entity_poly.type
_entity_poly.pdbx_seq_one_letter_code
_entity_poly.pdbx_strand_id
1 'polypeptide(L)'
;SQAPPPLVTTTTPQGLVAQVQGLEWKSVLLAGNPEDGSKLEFTNLGNELREALQSNQLFLVASLAEPLGEFSNDITIAEWPFEINVGKNGEGGDYRNVLVFKFGRGAIKDLATDPKSWTGAGVFNTDPGLMSLFLQNYIAAAETSALENYRFRKFVDIVSNPAWEGILALRVTVGLSAFPDELKGLLAGIDLTRFFAHHFGIETSFVQAEGGLRQDKSSLFGLISYIDRDYVTRQNIQAHYSREQMILHVPHAVEALDPQTEFYDFKVLQLEVVFENSELLDFTSRIQLTTTRWFGEPAALQSGFPPDPIDNQSIDLNGSYEMHNGQRSYSFDTDATRTYKFLISSHVLNYVQIVKARFETLRSNAQPDRSEDIFTRFSFWGYLNFQEQPGFDLFSFGSDVNAELSEKQGLCFSNLGITMDFALRADNTTSPRKFAFDAGRASYDISQSRVRPNSLFNRFPMKIAAILQSDGRGSPADLGFLSVRVPREFKALRLSSEWYAINFKLNLGSMGALAEQAGFSAGLLLAWSPSESSVRAEVQIKLPGTGGGKKLLSLQGVLKLSIQYFEFITLPIGTSSDLQYRLDFKNMGLSVLGMKLPTTGAIDMKLSGDPLKQLDAGSLAWIAAYYLEDKSASAVTPLIES
;
A
#
# COMPACT_ATOMS: atom_id res chain seq x y z
N SER A 1 4.67 1.18 -68.53
CA SER A 1 4.27 1.66 -67.19
C SER A 1 5.37 2.56 -66.67
N GLN A 2 5.04 3.75 -66.18
CA GLN A 2 6.03 4.57 -65.46
C GLN A 2 6.24 3.93 -64.09
N ALA A 3 7.50 3.80 -63.67
CA ALA A 3 7.83 3.40 -62.31
C ALA A 3 7.21 4.41 -61.32
N PRO A 4 6.68 3.96 -60.16
CA PRO A 4 6.20 4.90 -59.16
C PRO A 4 7.33 5.86 -58.77
N PRO A 5 7.02 7.15 -58.55
CA PRO A 5 8.03 8.12 -58.16
C PRO A 5 8.74 7.67 -56.87
N PRO A 6 10.04 8.01 -56.70
CA PRO A 6 10.78 7.64 -55.50
C PRO A 6 10.21 8.36 -54.27
N LEU A 7 10.33 7.72 -53.10
CA LEU A 7 10.03 8.34 -51.82
C LEU A 7 11.13 9.33 -51.47
N VAL A 8 10.76 10.56 -51.12
CA VAL A 8 11.66 11.66 -50.81
C VAL A 8 11.36 12.17 -49.40
N THR A 9 12.39 12.31 -48.56
CA THR A 9 12.29 13.00 -47.26
C THR A 9 12.51 14.49 -47.47
N THR A 10 11.59 15.31 -46.97
CA THR A 10 11.62 16.78 -47.04
C THR A 10 11.15 17.37 -45.70
N THR A 11 11.14 18.69 -45.58
CA THR A 11 10.55 19.40 -44.44
C THR A 11 9.32 20.21 -44.86
N THR A 12 8.36 20.38 -43.96
CA THR A 12 7.25 21.33 -44.10
C THR A 12 7.75 22.77 -43.85
N PRO A 13 6.97 23.82 -44.19
CA PRO A 13 7.28 25.20 -43.81
C PRO A 13 7.47 25.40 -42.30
N GLN A 14 6.88 24.53 -41.47
CA GLN A 14 7.00 24.54 -40.01
C GLN A 14 8.26 23.80 -39.52
N GLY A 15 9.06 23.23 -40.42
CA GLY A 15 10.25 22.45 -40.08
C GLY A 15 9.98 20.99 -39.69
N LEU A 16 8.75 20.48 -39.87
CA LEU A 16 8.40 19.09 -39.59
C LEU A 16 8.93 18.17 -40.70
N VAL A 17 9.39 16.97 -40.36
CA VAL A 17 9.89 16.01 -41.35
C VAL A 17 8.72 15.33 -42.06
N ALA A 18 8.70 15.38 -43.38
CA ALA A 18 7.67 14.75 -44.22
C ALA A 18 8.30 13.77 -45.22
N GLN A 19 7.62 12.65 -45.45
CA GLN A 19 7.95 11.72 -46.53
C GLN A 19 6.94 11.86 -47.66
N VAL A 20 7.42 12.14 -48.86
CA VAL A 20 6.59 12.48 -50.03
C VAL A 20 6.92 11.57 -51.21
N GLN A 21 5.90 11.05 -51.87
CA GLN A 21 6.03 10.23 -53.07
C GLN A 21 5.22 10.86 -54.21
N GLY A 22 5.90 11.56 -55.13
CA GLY A 22 5.22 12.38 -56.14
C GLY A 22 4.51 13.57 -55.51
N LEU A 23 3.17 13.60 -55.58
CA LEU A 23 2.33 14.62 -54.93
C LEU A 23 1.70 14.14 -53.61
N GLU A 24 1.87 12.87 -53.27
CA GLU A 24 1.29 12.27 -52.07
C GLU A 24 2.24 12.40 -50.89
N TRP A 25 1.73 12.92 -49.77
CA TRP A 25 2.44 12.91 -48.50
C TRP A 25 2.15 11.58 -47.81
N LYS A 26 3.17 10.75 -47.68
CA LYS A 26 3.08 9.42 -47.05
C LYS A 26 3.07 9.53 -45.52
N SER A 27 3.92 10.40 -44.96
CA SER A 27 3.89 10.68 -43.53
C SER A 27 4.41 12.07 -43.17
N VAL A 28 4.04 12.54 -41.98
CA VAL A 28 4.59 13.73 -41.32
C VAL A 28 4.89 13.38 -39.86
N LEU A 29 6.16 13.45 -39.49
CA LEU A 29 6.65 13.19 -38.15
C LEU A 29 6.57 14.49 -37.32
N LEU A 30 5.87 14.43 -36.19
CA LEU A 30 5.79 15.51 -35.22
C LEU A 30 6.90 15.38 -34.18
N ALA A 31 7.01 14.18 -33.60
CA ALA A 31 8.03 13.87 -32.62
C ALA A 31 8.35 12.38 -32.57
N GLY A 32 9.53 12.05 -32.05
CA GLY A 32 9.91 10.68 -31.73
C GLY A 32 10.67 10.63 -30.40
N ASN A 33 10.44 9.56 -29.64
CA ASN A 33 11.25 9.21 -28.48
C ASN A 33 12.23 8.09 -28.87
N PRO A 34 13.54 8.34 -28.92
CA PRO A 34 14.52 7.32 -29.28
C PRO A 34 14.73 6.27 -28.18
N GLU A 35 14.29 6.52 -26.94
CA GLU A 35 14.46 5.57 -25.82
C GLU A 35 13.63 4.29 -26.03
N ASP A 36 12.41 4.41 -26.54
CA ASP A 36 11.48 3.30 -26.74
C ASP A 36 11.00 3.16 -28.21
N GLY A 37 11.38 4.10 -29.08
CA GLY A 37 10.99 4.13 -30.49
C GLY A 37 9.56 4.62 -30.74
N SER A 38 8.85 5.09 -29.70
CA SER A 38 7.52 5.68 -29.86
C SER A 38 7.58 6.98 -30.67
N LYS A 39 6.52 7.29 -31.41
CA LYS A 39 6.49 8.45 -32.30
C LYS A 39 5.09 9.00 -32.47
N LEU A 40 5.02 10.31 -32.59
CA LEU A 40 3.85 11.05 -33.04
C LEU A 40 3.99 11.31 -34.53
N GLU A 41 3.23 10.60 -35.35
CA GLU A 41 3.34 10.66 -36.81
C GLU A 41 1.96 10.54 -37.46
N PHE A 42 1.66 11.43 -38.40
CA PHE A 42 0.53 11.26 -39.31
C PHE A 42 0.96 10.43 -40.51
N THR A 43 0.11 9.51 -40.92
CA THR A 43 0.20 8.71 -42.13
C THR A 43 -1.10 8.81 -42.90
N ASN A 44 -1.08 8.60 -44.22
CA ASN A 44 -2.28 8.72 -45.06
C ASN A 44 -3.00 10.06 -44.82
N LEU A 45 -2.26 11.17 -44.86
CA LEU A 45 -2.76 12.48 -44.47
C LEU A 45 -3.99 12.88 -45.30
N GLY A 46 -5.03 13.39 -44.62
CA GLY A 46 -6.15 14.06 -45.28
C GLY A 46 -5.67 15.23 -46.16
N ASN A 47 -6.42 15.55 -47.22
CA ASN A 47 -6.10 16.68 -48.08
C ASN A 47 -6.08 17.99 -47.27
N GLU A 48 -6.98 18.08 -46.31
CA GLU A 48 -7.21 19.18 -45.39
C GLU A 48 -5.97 19.45 -44.52
N LEU A 49 -5.43 18.42 -43.86
CA LEU A 49 -4.21 18.56 -43.05
C LEU A 49 -2.99 18.86 -43.92
N ARG A 50 -2.85 18.20 -45.08
CA ARG A 50 -1.76 18.47 -46.02
C ARG A 50 -1.76 19.93 -46.47
N GLU A 51 -2.92 20.47 -46.83
CA GLU A 51 -3.08 21.87 -47.23
C GLU A 51 -2.77 22.84 -46.08
N ALA A 52 -3.26 22.54 -44.87
CA ALA A 52 -2.95 23.34 -43.68
C ALA A 52 -1.44 23.40 -43.39
N LEU A 53 -0.76 22.26 -43.46
CA LEU A 53 0.70 22.16 -43.24
C LEU A 53 1.54 22.84 -44.33
N GLN A 54 0.96 23.24 -45.46
CA GLN A 54 1.67 24.05 -46.47
C GLN A 54 1.64 25.56 -46.17
N SER A 55 0.91 26.00 -45.14
CA SER A 55 0.84 27.42 -44.78
C SER A 55 2.10 27.94 -44.09
N ASN A 56 2.57 29.12 -44.49
CA ASN A 56 3.66 29.82 -43.79
C ASN A 56 3.24 30.39 -42.42
N GLN A 57 1.94 30.61 -42.22
CA GLN A 57 1.37 30.99 -40.91
C GLN A 57 0.23 30.04 -40.59
N LEU A 58 0.45 29.18 -39.61
CA LEU A 58 -0.44 28.12 -39.18
C LEU A 58 -0.84 28.36 -37.73
N PHE A 59 -2.14 28.53 -37.53
CA PHE A 59 -2.76 28.33 -36.22
C PHE A 59 -3.92 27.37 -36.40
N LEU A 60 -3.70 26.10 -36.06
CA LEU A 60 -4.68 25.04 -36.26
C LEU A 60 -5.04 24.44 -34.91
N VAL A 61 -6.33 24.35 -34.64
CA VAL A 61 -6.89 23.68 -33.48
C VAL A 61 -7.74 22.53 -34.00
N ALA A 62 -7.46 21.31 -33.56
CA ALA A 62 -8.15 20.11 -33.99
C ALA A 62 -8.73 19.34 -32.81
N SER A 63 -10.02 19.05 -32.93
CA SER A 63 -10.75 18.13 -32.06
C SER A 63 -11.37 16.96 -32.82
N LEU A 64 -11.33 16.98 -34.16
CA LEU A 64 -11.79 15.89 -35.02
C LEU A 64 -10.61 15.09 -35.57
N ALA A 65 -10.76 13.76 -35.59
CA ALA A 65 -9.74 12.85 -36.11
C ALA A 65 -9.73 12.78 -37.64
N GLU A 66 -10.92 12.78 -38.26
CA GLU A 66 -11.08 12.46 -39.69
C GLU A 66 -10.23 13.34 -40.63
N PRO A 67 -10.15 14.68 -40.43
CA PRO A 67 -9.32 15.53 -41.28
C PRO A 67 -7.81 15.35 -41.09
N LEU A 68 -7.37 14.65 -40.03
CA LEU A 68 -5.96 14.44 -39.71
C LEU A 68 -5.35 13.22 -40.41
N GLY A 69 -6.18 12.32 -40.95
CA GLY A 69 -5.74 11.02 -41.47
C GLY A 69 -5.47 10.02 -40.35
N GLU A 70 -4.57 9.06 -40.60
CA GLU A 70 -4.17 8.07 -39.59
C GLU A 70 -3.07 8.65 -38.69
N PHE A 71 -3.30 8.67 -37.38
CA PHE A 71 -2.37 9.25 -36.41
C PHE A 71 -1.78 8.17 -35.50
N SER A 72 -0.46 7.97 -35.57
CA SER A 72 0.29 7.32 -34.50
C SER A 72 0.35 8.27 -33.32
N ASN A 73 -0.48 8.03 -32.32
CA ASN A 73 -0.83 9.01 -31.30
C ASN A 73 -0.23 8.72 -29.92
N ASP A 74 0.62 7.70 -29.83
CA ASP A 74 1.20 7.24 -28.56
C ASP A 74 2.68 7.64 -28.48
N ILE A 75 3.06 8.23 -27.35
CA ILE A 75 4.44 8.59 -27.05
C ILE A 75 4.69 8.52 -25.56
N THR A 76 5.93 8.21 -25.16
CA THR A 76 6.31 8.21 -23.76
C THR A 76 7.25 9.37 -23.43
N ILE A 77 7.16 9.90 -22.21
CA ILE A 77 8.22 10.71 -21.61
C ILE A 77 8.58 10.07 -20.27
N ALA A 78 9.82 9.63 -20.13
CA ALA A 78 10.30 9.04 -18.90
C ALA A 78 9.41 7.90 -18.34
N GLU A 79 9.03 6.94 -19.21
CA GLU A 79 8.08 5.83 -18.95
C GLU A 79 6.60 6.24 -18.82
N TRP A 80 6.26 7.52 -18.77
CA TRP A 80 4.87 7.95 -18.71
C TRP A 80 4.24 7.94 -20.10
N PRO A 81 3.15 7.17 -20.32
CA PRO A 81 2.51 7.05 -21.62
C PRO A 81 1.48 8.16 -21.85
N PHE A 82 1.64 8.88 -22.95
CA PHE A 82 0.69 9.88 -23.44
C PHE A 82 0.02 9.36 -24.72
N GLU A 83 -1.31 9.36 -24.74
CA GLU A 83 -2.11 8.93 -25.87
C GLU A 83 -2.95 10.11 -26.40
N ILE A 84 -2.52 10.75 -27.48
CA ILE A 84 -3.18 11.94 -28.06
C ILE A 84 -4.34 11.51 -28.98
N ASN A 85 -5.36 10.91 -28.37
CA ASN A 85 -6.53 10.35 -29.04
C ASN A 85 -7.52 11.43 -29.56
N VAL A 86 -7.08 12.27 -30.51
CA VAL A 86 -7.93 13.32 -31.12
C VAL A 86 -9.22 12.70 -31.68
N GLY A 87 -10.36 13.40 -31.58
CA GLY A 87 -11.65 12.91 -32.11
C GLY A 87 -12.41 11.94 -31.21
N LYS A 88 -11.83 11.50 -30.08
CA LYS A 88 -12.53 10.67 -29.08
C LYS A 88 -12.97 11.52 -27.90
N ASN A 89 -14.23 11.35 -27.45
CA ASN A 89 -14.80 11.97 -26.25
C ASN A 89 -14.87 13.51 -26.26
N GLY A 90 -15.67 14.11 -27.15
CA GLY A 90 -15.88 15.56 -27.25
C GLY A 90 -17.35 16.00 -27.36
N GLU A 91 -18.30 15.10 -27.09
CA GLU A 91 -19.72 15.43 -27.14
C GLU A 91 -20.09 16.44 -26.03
N GLY A 92 -20.94 17.42 -26.36
CA GLY A 92 -21.45 18.38 -25.39
C GLY A 92 -20.43 19.36 -24.80
N GLY A 93 -19.21 19.45 -25.35
CA GLY A 93 -18.18 20.41 -24.92
C GLY A 93 -17.15 19.86 -23.93
N ASP A 94 -17.17 18.57 -23.58
CA ASP A 94 -16.15 17.91 -22.73
C ASP A 94 -14.89 17.55 -23.54
N TYR A 95 -14.30 18.51 -24.27
CA TYR A 95 -13.19 18.22 -25.18
C TYR A 95 -11.96 17.60 -24.46
N ARG A 96 -11.36 16.60 -25.11
CA ARG A 96 -10.14 15.88 -24.68
C ARG A 96 -9.21 15.69 -25.87
N ASN A 97 -7.92 15.52 -25.61
CA ASN A 97 -6.90 15.31 -26.64
C ASN A 97 -6.96 16.37 -27.76
N VAL A 98 -7.14 17.64 -27.40
CA VAL A 98 -7.22 18.75 -28.37
C VAL A 98 -5.83 19.09 -28.85
N LEU A 99 -5.60 19.02 -30.16
CA LEU A 99 -4.30 19.27 -30.77
C LEU A 99 -4.22 20.70 -31.31
N VAL A 100 -3.16 21.42 -30.97
CA VAL A 100 -2.94 22.82 -31.33
C VAL A 100 -1.58 22.96 -32.00
N PHE A 101 -1.56 23.41 -33.25
CA PHE A 101 -0.35 23.80 -33.96
C PHE A 101 -0.26 25.32 -33.96
N LYS A 102 0.87 25.87 -33.52
CA LYS A 102 1.13 27.31 -33.57
C LYS A 102 2.49 27.57 -34.21
N PHE A 103 2.46 28.06 -35.44
CA PHE A 103 3.62 28.45 -36.25
C PHE A 103 3.28 29.75 -36.97
N GLY A 104 3.73 30.89 -36.44
CA GLY A 104 3.26 32.19 -36.88
C GLY A 104 3.12 33.19 -35.74
N ARG A 105 2.55 34.35 -36.07
CA ARG A 105 2.47 35.50 -35.16
C ARG A 105 1.27 35.38 -34.20
N GLY A 106 1.41 36.01 -33.03
CA GLY A 106 0.36 36.10 -32.02
C GLY A 106 0.51 35.04 -30.93
N ALA A 107 0.00 35.35 -29.74
CA ALA A 107 -0.02 34.40 -28.63
C ALA A 107 -1.19 33.44 -28.78
N ILE A 108 -1.05 32.18 -28.31
CA ILE A 108 -2.14 31.19 -28.36
C ILE A 108 -3.37 31.72 -27.62
N LYS A 109 -3.17 32.40 -26.49
CA LYS A 109 -4.24 33.02 -25.70
C LYS A 109 -5.07 34.01 -26.52
N ASP A 110 -4.44 34.84 -27.34
CA ASP A 110 -5.14 35.83 -28.17
C ASP A 110 -5.84 35.13 -29.35
N LEU A 111 -5.12 34.23 -30.03
CA LEU A 111 -5.64 33.47 -31.17
C LEU A 111 -6.84 32.59 -30.78
N ALA A 112 -6.86 32.06 -29.56
CA ALA A 112 -7.97 31.28 -29.02
C ALA A 112 -9.31 32.07 -28.99
N THR A 113 -9.26 33.41 -28.98
CA THR A 113 -10.46 34.27 -28.94
C THR A 113 -11.10 34.51 -30.31
N ASP A 114 -10.39 34.21 -31.40
CA ASP A 114 -10.87 34.44 -32.78
C ASP A 114 -10.81 33.17 -33.63
N PRO A 115 -11.80 32.26 -33.51
CA PRO A 115 -11.86 31.02 -34.29
C PRO A 115 -11.93 31.26 -35.81
N LYS A 116 -12.26 32.46 -36.29
CA LYS A 116 -12.25 32.78 -37.73
C LYS A 116 -10.84 32.92 -38.28
N SER A 117 -9.86 33.19 -37.42
CA SER A 117 -8.44 33.27 -37.78
C SER A 117 -7.77 31.89 -37.87
N TRP A 118 -8.42 30.83 -37.37
CA TRP A 118 -7.83 29.50 -37.33
C TRP A 118 -7.81 28.86 -38.72
N THR A 119 -6.71 28.19 -39.05
CA THR A 119 -6.56 27.42 -40.26
C THR A 119 -7.56 26.26 -40.26
N GLY A 120 -8.57 26.33 -41.14
CA GLY A 120 -9.58 25.28 -41.30
C GLY A 120 -10.49 25.08 -40.08
N ALA A 121 -10.84 26.13 -39.33
CA ALA A 121 -11.57 26.02 -38.07
C ALA A 121 -12.76 25.04 -38.08
N GLY A 122 -13.68 25.18 -39.04
CA GLY A 122 -14.86 24.33 -39.19
C GLY A 122 -14.62 22.99 -39.87
N VAL A 123 -13.40 22.76 -40.37
CA VAL A 123 -12.95 21.45 -40.88
C VAL A 123 -12.48 20.59 -39.71
N PHE A 124 -11.63 21.16 -38.84
CA PHE A 124 -11.00 20.42 -37.75
C PHE A 124 -11.82 20.38 -36.46
N ASN A 125 -12.97 21.06 -36.40
CA ASN A 125 -13.86 21.12 -35.24
C ASN A 125 -15.33 21.14 -35.66
N THR A 126 -16.18 20.41 -34.93
CA THR A 126 -17.65 20.43 -35.13
C THR A 126 -18.24 21.81 -34.81
N ASP A 127 -17.81 22.41 -33.71
CA ASP A 127 -18.22 23.75 -33.29
C ASP A 127 -16.99 24.57 -32.88
N PRO A 128 -16.43 25.37 -33.80
CA PRO A 128 -15.29 26.23 -33.51
C PRO A 128 -15.53 27.26 -32.40
N GLY A 129 -16.80 27.68 -32.20
CA GLY A 129 -17.16 28.62 -31.14
C GLY A 129 -17.06 27.98 -29.76
N LEU A 130 -17.62 26.77 -29.60
CA LEU A 130 -17.47 26.02 -28.35
C LEU A 130 -16.01 25.59 -28.09
N MET A 131 -15.26 25.22 -29.13
CA MET A 131 -13.82 24.94 -28.99
C MET A 131 -13.04 26.18 -28.54
N SER A 132 -13.32 27.34 -29.12
CA SER A 132 -12.71 28.61 -28.71
C SER A 132 -13.02 28.93 -27.25
N LEU A 133 -14.26 28.74 -26.81
CA LEU A 133 -14.65 28.92 -25.41
C LEU A 133 -13.94 27.93 -24.48
N PHE A 134 -13.81 26.67 -24.89
CA PHE A 134 -13.04 25.67 -24.16
C PHE A 134 -11.58 26.10 -23.98
N LEU A 135 -10.89 26.50 -25.04
CA LEU A 135 -9.49 26.95 -24.96
C LEU A 135 -9.32 28.17 -24.04
N GLN A 136 -10.21 29.16 -24.15
CA GLN A 136 -10.18 30.34 -23.28
C GLN A 136 -10.35 29.96 -21.80
N ASN A 137 -11.32 29.10 -21.49
CA ASN A 137 -11.54 28.62 -20.12
C ASN A 137 -10.37 27.79 -19.61
N TYR A 138 -9.79 26.94 -20.47
CA TYR A 138 -8.65 26.10 -20.14
C TYR A 138 -7.41 26.92 -19.78
N ILE A 139 -7.12 27.95 -20.59
CA ILE A 139 -6.02 28.89 -20.35
C ILE A 139 -6.26 29.71 -19.08
N ALA A 140 -7.46 30.27 -18.91
CA ALA A 140 -7.79 31.05 -17.71
C ALA A 140 -7.71 30.22 -16.41
N ALA A 141 -8.11 28.95 -16.46
CA ALA A 141 -7.95 28.03 -15.33
C ALA A 141 -6.46 27.79 -15.01
N ALA A 142 -5.63 27.55 -16.03
CA ALA A 142 -4.19 27.38 -15.85
C ALA A 142 -3.50 28.65 -15.31
N GLU A 143 -3.91 29.84 -15.77
CA GLU A 143 -3.43 31.12 -15.24
C GLU A 143 -3.76 31.28 -13.76
N THR A 144 -4.97 30.90 -13.36
CA THR A 144 -5.39 30.91 -11.95
C THR A 144 -4.54 29.92 -11.14
N SER A 145 -4.37 28.69 -11.63
CA SER A 145 -3.53 27.68 -10.96
C SER A 145 -2.07 28.10 -10.84
N ALA A 146 -1.51 28.80 -11.83
CA ALA A 146 -0.12 29.25 -11.84
C ALA A 146 0.23 30.27 -10.73
N LEU A 147 -0.78 30.93 -10.15
CA LEU A 147 -0.61 31.85 -9.01
C LEU A 147 -0.14 31.13 -7.75
N GLU A 148 -0.61 29.89 -7.53
CA GLU A 148 -0.35 29.10 -6.32
C GLU A 148 0.49 27.85 -6.60
N ASN A 149 0.47 27.35 -7.83
CA ASN A 149 1.17 26.14 -8.26
C ASN A 149 2.08 26.45 -9.45
N TYR A 150 3.38 26.54 -9.17
CA TYR A 150 4.39 26.93 -10.15
C TYR A 150 4.45 26.00 -11.37
N ARG A 151 3.95 24.76 -11.28
CA ARG A 151 3.97 23.76 -12.35
C ARG A 151 3.17 24.16 -13.59
N PHE A 152 2.20 25.07 -13.42
CA PHE A 152 1.42 25.61 -14.53
C PHE A 152 2.12 26.77 -15.26
N ARG A 153 3.21 27.33 -14.70
CA ARG A 153 3.84 28.54 -15.25
C ARG A 153 4.36 28.35 -16.67
N LYS A 154 5.06 27.24 -16.96
CA LYS A 154 5.56 26.97 -18.31
C LYS A 154 4.44 26.97 -19.36
N PHE A 155 3.29 26.37 -19.05
CA PHE A 155 2.12 26.41 -19.93
C PHE A 155 1.61 27.84 -20.13
N VAL A 156 1.47 28.61 -19.05
CA VAL A 156 1.01 30.01 -19.10
C VAL A 156 1.97 30.90 -19.91
N ASP A 157 3.27 30.72 -19.71
CA ASP A 157 4.32 31.41 -20.45
C ASP A 157 4.25 31.08 -21.94
N ILE A 158 4.07 29.81 -22.29
CA ILE A 158 3.92 29.35 -23.68
C ILE A 158 2.69 29.96 -24.34
N VAL A 159 1.51 29.86 -23.73
CA VAL A 159 0.28 30.34 -24.37
C VAL A 159 0.21 31.86 -24.45
N SER A 160 0.97 32.57 -23.61
CA SER A 160 1.09 34.02 -23.60
C SER A 160 2.23 34.55 -24.48
N ASN A 161 3.17 33.70 -24.90
CA ASN A 161 4.33 34.12 -25.68
C ASN A 161 4.00 34.22 -27.18
N PRO A 162 3.96 35.43 -27.77
CA PRO A 162 3.65 35.59 -29.19
C PRO A 162 4.72 35.02 -30.13
N ALA A 163 5.94 34.78 -29.63
CA ALA A 163 7.07 34.25 -30.38
C ALA A 163 7.28 32.73 -30.22
N TRP A 164 6.57 32.07 -29.30
CA TRP A 164 6.69 30.62 -29.13
C TRP A 164 6.15 29.89 -30.36
N GLU A 165 6.82 28.88 -30.91
CA GLU A 165 6.29 28.07 -32.01
C GLU A 165 6.42 26.59 -31.64
N GLY A 166 5.40 25.80 -31.96
CA GLY A 166 5.37 24.39 -31.59
C GLY A 166 3.97 23.79 -31.62
N ILE A 167 3.86 22.62 -31.00
CA ILE A 167 2.64 21.83 -30.96
C ILE A 167 2.27 21.58 -29.49
N LEU A 168 0.99 21.78 -29.15
CA LEU A 168 0.42 21.42 -27.86
C LEU A 168 -0.70 20.40 -28.05
N ALA A 169 -0.79 19.45 -27.14
CA ALA A 169 -1.98 18.64 -26.94
C ALA A 169 -2.53 18.91 -25.54
N LEU A 170 -3.83 19.18 -25.44
CA LEU A 170 -4.48 19.57 -24.19
C LEU A 170 -5.38 18.44 -23.68
N ARG A 171 -5.40 18.27 -22.35
CA ARG A 171 -6.19 17.23 -21.66
C ARG A 171 -5.95 15.86 -22.30
N VAL A 172 -4.68 15.46 -22.29
CA VAL A 172 -4.18 14.27 -22.98
C VAL A 172 -4.43 13.03 -22.14
N THR A 173 -4.91 11.96 -22.77
CA THR A 173 -5.10 10.67 -22.10
C THR A 173 -3.75 10.12 -21.63
N VAL A 174 -3.71 9.63 -20.39
CA VAL A 174 -2.57 8.85 -19.89
C VAL A 174 -2.90 7.37 -20.06
N GLY A 175 -2.04 6.63 -20.75
CA GLY A 175 -2.25 5.21 -21.03
C GLY A 175 -2.14 4.35 -19.77
N LEU A 176 -3.26 3.81 -19.27
CA LEU A 176 -3.26 3.12 -17.97
C LEU A 176 -2.60 1.74 -18.02
N SER A 177 -2.67 1.03 -19.15
CA SER A 177 -2.04 -0.28 -19.33
C SER A 177 -0.51 -0.21 -19.41
N ALA A 178 0.01 0.88 -19.97
CA ALA A 178 1.44 1.17 -20.07
C ALA A 178 1.95 2.07 -18.94
N PHE A 179 1.13 2.30 -17.90
CA PHE A 179 1.50 3.13 -16.75
C PHE A 179 2.73 2.52 -16.03
N PRO A 180 3.65 3.33 -15.47
CA PRO A 180 4.84 2.79 -14.82
C PRO A 180 4.49 1.73 -13.76
N ASP A 181 5.12 0.56 -13.84
CA ASP A 181 4.73 -0.62 -13.04
C ASP A 181 4.79 -0.35 -11.53
N GLU A 182 5.80 0.38 -11.06
CA GLU A 182 5.93 0.77 -9.63
C GLU A 182 4.77 1.66 -9.15
N LEU A 183 4.13 2.39 -10.07
CA LEU A 183 3.04 3.33 -9.79
C LEU A 183 1.65 2.76 -10.05
N LYS A 184 1.52 1.58 -10.69
CA LYS A 184 0.20 1.00 -11.01
C LYS A 184 -0.72 0.84 -9.81
N GLY A 185 -0.17 0.59 -8.62
CA GLY A 185 -0.94 0.56 -7.37
C GLY A 185 -1.72 1.84 -7.06
N LEU A 186 -1.27 3.01 -7.57
CA LEU A 186 -1.96 4.28 -7.39
C LEU A 186 -3.31 4.34 -8.09
N LEU A 187 -3.51 3.58 -9.18
CA LEU A 187 -4.74 3.60 -9.96
C LEU A 187 -5.98 3.24 -9.13
N ALA A 188 -5.81 2.46 -8.06
CA ALA A 188 -6.88 2.11 -7.11
C ALA A 188 -7.37 3.29 -6.25
N GLY A 189 -6.62 4.39 -6.18
CA GLY A 189 -6.96 5.57 -5.39
C GLY A 189 -7.20 6.83 -6.23
N ILE A 190 -7.19 6.73 -7.56
CA ILE A 190 -7.38 7.86 -8.49
C ILE A 190 -8.80 7.80 -9.08
N ASP A 191 -9.49 8.94 -9.12
CA ASP A 191 -10.67 9.10 -9.97
C ASP A 191 -10.23 9.18 -11.44
N LEU A 192 -10.23 8.02 -12.11
CA LEU A 192 -9.75 7.86 -13.48
C LEU A 192 -10.52 8.70 -14.50
N THR A 193 -11.76 9.14 -14.18
CA THR A 193 -12.53 10.03 -15.07
C THR A 193 -11.91 11.43 -15.18
N ARG A 194 -11.12 11.82 -14.16
CA ARG A 194 -10.39 13.09 -14.06
C ARG A 194 -8.87 12.93 -14.19
N PHE A 195 -8.39 11.73 -14.49
CA PHE A 195 -6.96 11.48 -14.64
C PHE A 195 -6.52 11.69 -16.08
N PHE A 196 -5.77 12.76 -16.32
CA PHE A 196 -5.23 13.14 -17.61
C PHE A 196 -3.99 14.01 -17.44
N ALA A 197 -3.15 14.06 -18.46
CA ALA A 197 -2.15 15.11 -18.55
C ALA A 197 -2.84 16.42 -18.90
N HIS A 198 -2.57 17.49 -18.15
CA HIS A 198 -3.06 18.82 -18.46
C HIS A 198 -2.62 19.22 -19.88
N HIS A 199 -1.33 19.08 -20.15
CA HIS A 199 -0.82 19.29 -21.49
C HIS A 199 0.36 18.39 -21.76
N PHE A 200 0.56 18.14 -23.04
CA PHE A 200 1.77 17.62 -23.64
C PHE A 200 2.20 18.61 -24.72
N GLY A 201 3.50 18.79 -24.92
CA GLY A 201 3.99 19.70 -25.94
C GLY A 201 5.29 19.26 -26.59
N ILE A 202 5.47 19.74 -27.80
CA ILE A 202 6.64 19.53 -28.64
C ILE A 202 7.21 20.90 -28.95
N GLU A 203 8.42 21.16 -28.45
CA GLU A 203 9.23 22.29 -28.93
C GLU A 203 9.94 21.86 -30.21
N THR A 204 9.95 22.73 -31.21
CA THR A 204 10.52 22.42 -32.52
C THR A 204 12.05 22.39 -32.43
N SER A 205 12.63 21.19 -32.58
CA SER A 205 14.07 21.02 -32.79
C SER A 205 14.41 21.19 -34.29
N PHE A 206 15.38 22.06 -34.59
CA PHE A 206 15.83 22.31 -35.96
C PHE A 206 16.56 21.08 -36.54
N VAL A 207 16.15 20.63 -37.73
CA VAL A 207 16.80 19.53 -38.46
C VAL A 207 18.22 19.94 -38.88
N GLN A 208 19.23 19.17 -38.49
CA GLN A 208 20.59 19.32 -39.02
C GLN A 208 20.72 18.62 -40.38
N ALA A 209 21.27 19.32 -41.37
CA ALA A 209 21.35 18.84 -42.76
C ALA A 209 22.61 18.00 -43.07
N GLU A 210 23.50 17.77 -42.09
CA GLU A 210 24.73 17.01 -42.32
C GLU A 210 24.48 15.49 -42.27
N GLY A 211 24.42 14.85 -43.44
CA GLY A 211 24.31 13.39 -43.59
C GLY A 211 22.91 12.83 -43.90
N GLY A 212 21.90 13.71 -44.04
CA GLY A 212 20.51 13.38 -44.35
C GLY A 212 19.55 14.05 -43.36
N LEU A 213 18.35 14.43 -43.80
CA LEU A 213 17.33 15.04 -42.93
C LEU A 213 16.91 14.03 -41.85
N ARG A 214 17.42 14.20 -40.63
CA ARG A 214 17.05 13.42 -39.44
C ARG A 214 16.61 14.37 -38.34
N GLN A 215 15.46 14.07 -37.72
CA GLN A 215 15.04 14.77 -36.51
C GLN A 215 15.85 14.22 -35.34
N ASP A 216 16.80 15.00 -34.83
CA ASP A 216 17.43 14.72 -33.53
C ASP A 216 16.42 15.02 -32.41
N LYS A 217 16.42 14.15 -31.38
CA LYS A 217 15.57 14.11 -30.17
C LYS A 217 14.59 15.30 -30.06
N SER A 218 13.30 15.07 -30.26
CA SER A 218 12.27 16.08 -30.00
C SER A 218 12.34 16.53 -28.53
N SER A 219 12.31 17.85 -28.29
CA SER A 219 12.20 18.38 -26.92
C SER A 219 10.73 18.31 -26.50
N LEU A 220 10.41 17.30 -25.70
CA LEU A 220 9.07 17.04 -25.19
C LEU A 220 8.91 17.65 -23.80
N PHE A 221 7.72 18.14 -23.51
CA PHE A 221 7.37 18.63 -22.18
C PHE A 221 5.91 18.35 -21.88
N GLY A 222 5.54 18.45 -20.60
CA GLY A 222 4.16 18.23 -20.21
C GLY A 222 3.94 18.34 -18.71
N LEU A 223 2.67 18.30 -18.34
CA LEU A 223 2.23 18.30 -16.95
C LEU A 223 1.10 17.29 -16.78
N ILE A 224 1.29 16.33 -15.87
CA ILE A 224 0.18 15.58 -15.25
C ILE A 224 -0.12 16.26 -13.93
N SER A 225 -1.38 16.63 -13.71
CA SER A 225 -1.80 17.30 -12.47
C SER A 225 -3.15 16.74 -12.02
N TYR A 226 -3.09 15.73 -11.16
CA TYR A 226 -4.25 15.17 -10.50
C TYR A 226 -4.27 15.63 -9.03
N ILE A 227 -5.37 16.28 -8.64
CA ILE A 227 -5.65 16.63 -7.25
C ILE A 227 -7.07 16.18 -6.92
N ASP A 228 -7.21 15.47 -5.80
CA ASP A 228 -8.49 14.99 -5.31
C ASP A 228 -9.42 16.16 -4.90
N ARG A 229 -10.71 16.05 -5.22
CA ARG A 229 -11.67 17.15 -4.97
C ARG A 229 -11.90 17.37 -3.48
N ASP A 230 -12.00 16.29 -2.71
CA ASP A 230 -12.26 16.37 -1.28
C ASP A 230 -11.03 16.93 -0.56
N TYR A 231 -9.84 16.60 -1.07
CA TYR A 231 -8.58 17.16 -0.60
C TYR A 231 -8.50 18.68 -0.81
N VAL A 232 -8.77 19.17 -2.02
CA VAL A 232 -8.79 20.62 -2.32
C VAL A 232 -9.82 21.34 -1.47
N THR A 233 -11.03 20.78 -1.34
CA THR A 233 -12.10 21.36 -0.53
C THR A 233 -11.67 21.53 0.93
N ARG A 234 -11.03 20.50 1.51
CA ARG A 234 -10.49 20.57 2.87
C ARG A 234 -9.38 21.60 3.04
N GLN A 235 -8.45 21.70 2.10
CA GLN A 235 -7.39 22.71 2.15
C GLN A 235 -7.96 24.13 2.13
N ASN A 236 -8.94 24.40 1.26
CA ASN A 236 -9.57 25.72 1.16
C ASN A 236 -10.31 26.10 2.45
N ILE A 237 -11.01 25.13 3.04
CA ILE A 237 -11.68 25.26 4.33
C ILE A 237 -10.65 25.60 5.44
N GLN A 238 -9.57 24.83 5.57
CA GLN A 238 -8.52 25.08 6.57
C GLN A 238 -7.84 26.45 6.37
N ALA A 239 -7.57 26.84 5.14
CA ALA A 239 -6.98 28.15 4.81
C ALA A 239 -7.91 29.31 5.18
N HIS A 240 -9.22 29.15 5.02
CA HIS A 240 -10.22 30.15 5.43
C HIS A 240 -10.28 30.29 6.96
N TYR A 241 -10.31 29.17 7.69
CA TYR A 241 -10.36 29.19 9.16
C TYR A 241 -9.10 29.72 9.82
N SER A 242 -7.93 29.50 9.20
CA SER A 242 -6.66 30.10 9.65
C SER A 242 -6.66 31.63 9.56
N ARG A 243 -7.53 32.22 8.72
CA ARG A 243 -7.68 33.66 8.56
C ARG A 243 -8.81 34.27 9.41
N GLU A 244 -9.85 33.51 9.77
CA GLU A 244 -11.07 34.06 10.41
C GLU A 244 -11.33 33.60 11.86
N GLN A 245 -10.51 32.74 12.47
CA GLN A 245 -10.65 32.29 13.88
C GLN A 245 -12.07 31.81 14.29
N MET A 246 -12.85 31.21 13.38
CA MET A 246 -14.11 30.55 13.75
C MET A 246 -13.95 29.03 13.72
N ILE A 247 -14.21 28.38 14.86
CA ILE A 247 -14.23 26.91 14.99
C ILE A 247 -15.61 26.41 14.58
N LEU A 248 -15.73 25.85 13.39
CA LEU A 248 -16.87 25.04 12.96
C LEU A 248 -16.36 23.64 12.57
N HIS A 249 -17.01 22.61 13.09
CA HIS A 249 -16.73 21.21 12.74
C HIS A 249 -16.87 21.02 11.23
N VAL A 250 -15.76 20.77 10.55
CA VAL A 250 -15.77 20.24 9.17
C VAL A 250 -16.28 18.80 9.25
N PRO A 251 -17.29 18.38 8.48
CA PRO A 251 -17.77 17.00 8.52
C PRO A 251 -16.61 16.01 8.32
N HIS A 252 -16.42 15.14 9.31
CA HIS A 252 -15.40 14.11 9.34
C HIS A 252 -15.89 12.90 8.55
N ALA A 253 -15.75 12.92 7.24
CA ALA A 253 -15.81 11.71 6.45
C ALA A 253 -15.16 11.97 5.10
N VAL A 254 -13.95 11.45 4.91
CA VAL A 254 -13.71 10.78 3.64
C VAL A 254 -14.73 9.65 3.61
N GLU A 255 -15.82 9.82 2.86
CA GLU A 255 -16.68 8.68 2.54
C GLU A 255 -15.80 7.65 1.84
N ALA A 256 -15.77 6.43 2.41
CA ALA A 256 -15.04 5.33 1.80
C ALA A 256 -15.52 5.18 0.36
N LEU A 257 -14.60 5.24 -0.62
CA LEU A 257 -14.97 5.14 -2.04
C LEU A 257 -15.60 3.78 -2.40
N ASP A 258 -15.53 2.81 -1.48
CA ASP A 258 -16.07 1.47 -1.67
C ASP A 258 -16.86 1.00 -0.42
N PRO A 259 -18.20 0.90 -0.50
CA PRO A 259 -19.04 0.37 0.58
C PRO A 259 -18.77 -1.10 0.93
N GLN A 260 -17.92 -1.82 0.17
CA GLN A 260 -17.60 -3.24 0.39
C GLN A 260 -16.30 -3.47 1.15
N THR A 261 -15.58 -2.42 1.55
CA THR A 261 -14.41 -2.52 2.44
C THR A 261 -14.67 -1.72 3.72
N GLU A 262 -15.48 -2.28 4.62
CA GLU A 262 -15.99 -1.58 5.82
C GLU A 262 -14.89 -1.00 6.75
N PHE A 263 -13.62 -1.41 6.60
CA PHE A 263 -12.54 -1.06 7.54
C PHE A 263 -11.30 -0.39 6.93
N TYR A 264 -11.16 -0.42 5.61
CA TYR A 264 -9.97 0.11 4.91
C TYR A 264 -10.40 0.88 3.66
N ASP A 265 -9.74 2.01 3.41
CA ASP A 265 -9.88 2.75 2.15
C ASP A 265 -8.51 3.30 1.73
N PHE A 266 -8.36 3.58 0.43
CA PHE A 266 -7.16 4.14 -0.16
C PHE A 266 -7.52 5.29 -1.10
N LYS A 267 -6.82 6.42 -0.98
CA LYS A 267 -6.95 7.55 -1.91
C LYS A 267 -5.59 8.08 -2.33
N VAL A 268 -5.48 8.48 -3.58
CA VAL A 268 -4.43 9.39 -4.05
C VAL A 268 -5.00 10.80 -3.89
N LEU A 269 -4.37 11.60 -3.04
CA LEU A 269 -4.80 12.98 -2.80
C LEU A 269 -4.21 13.93 -3.85
N GLN A 270 -2.99 13.62 -4.28
CA GLN A 270 -2.24 14.43 -5.24
C GLN A 270 -1.29 13.53 -6.03
N LEU A 271 -1.21 13.75 -7.34
CA LEU A 271 -0.21 13.20 -8.23
C LEU A 271 0.10 14.25 -9.30
N GLU A 272 1.26 14.86 -9.18
CA GLU A 272 1.76 15.87 -10.11
C GLU A 272 3.12 15.47 -10.66
N VAL A 273 3.25 15.54 -11.98
CA VAL A 273 4.46 15.15 -12.70
C VAL A 273 4.75 16.20 -13.76
N VAL A 274 5.93 16.79 -13.69
CA VAL A 274 6.41 17.80 -14.65
C VAL A 274 7.47 17.16 -15.53
N PHE A 275 7.32 17.33 -16.83
CA PHE A 275 8.25 16.85 -17.84
C PHE A 275 8.85 18.03 -18.60
N GLU A 276 10.18 18.03 -18.75
CA GLU A 276 10.89 19.01 -19.57
C GLU A 276 12.08 18.37 -20.27
N ASN A 277 12.34 18.79 -21.51
CA ASN A 277 13.43 18.26 -22.35
C ASN A 277 13.42 16.73 -22.48
N SER A 278 12.21 16.16 -22.53
CA SER A 278 11.94 14.73 -22.58
C SER A 278 12.42 13.94 -21.35
N GLU A 279 12.55 14.61 -20.21
CA GLU A 279 12.90 14.04 -18.92
C GLU A 279 11.86 14.40 -17.84
N LEU A 280 11.82 13.62 -16.75
CA LEU A 280 11.03 13.96 -15.57
C LEU A 280 11.79 15.02 -14.76
N LEU A 281 11.19 16.20 -14.60
CA LEU A 281 11.77 17.33 -13.88
C LEU A 281 11.33 17.39 -12.41
N ASP A 282 10.04 17.19 -12.15
CA ASP A 282 9.47 17.24 -10.80
C ASP A 282 8.40 16.17 -10.63
N PHE A 283 8.38 15.55 -9.46
CA PHE A 283 7.40 14.54 -9.06
C PHE A 283 6.93 14.85 -7.65
N THR A 284 5.61 14.97 -7.48
CA THR A 284 5.00 15.11 -6.17
C THR A 284 3.78 14.22 -6.10
N SER A 285 3.73 13.36 -5.10
CA SER A 285 2.54 12.57 -4.83
C SER A 285 2.25 12.52 -3.35
N ARG A 286 0.96 12.49 -3.02
CA ARG A 286 0.46 12.27 -1.66
C ARG A 286 -0.66 11.27 -1.71
N ILE A 287 -0.53 10.23 -0.90
CA ILE A 287 -1.49 9.13 -0.81
C ILE A 287 -1.91 8.93 0.63
N GLN A 288 -3.07 8.31 0.80
CA GLN A 288 -3.71 8.14 2.10
C GLN A 288 -4.28 6.73 2.21
N LEU A 289 -3.94 6.04 3.31
CA LEU A 289 -4.59 4.81 3.74
C LEU A 289 -5.48 5.11 4.95
N THR A 290 -6.78 4.93 4.81
CA THR A 290 -7.74 5.02 5.92
C THR A 290 -7.89 3.65 6.55
N THR A 291 -7.90 3.58 7.87
CA THR A 291 -8.16 2.33 8.59
C THR A 291 -8.95 2.57 9.88
N THR A 292 -9.94 1.72 10.13
CA THR A 292 -10.74 1.73 11.36
C THR A 292 -10.60 0.44 12.17
N ARG A 293 -9.71 -0.47 11.75
CA ARG A 293 -9.43 -1.71 12.47
C ARG A 293 -7.97 -2.13 12.42
N TRP A 294 -7.51 -2.69 13.54
CA TRP A 294 -6.23 -3.36 13.65
C TRP A 294 -6.41 -4.69 14.38
N PHE A 295 -5.87 -5.79 13.85
CA PHE A 295 -6.06 -7.13 14.41
C PHE A 295 -7.56 -7.48 14.62
N GLY A 296 -8.41 -7.08 13.67
CA GLY A 296 -9.86 -7.30 13.73
C GLY A 296 -10.61 -6.41 14.73
N GLU A 297 -9.92 -5.68 15.59
CA GLU A 297 -10.49 -4.81 16.62
C GLU A 297 -10.75 -3.40 16.07
N PRO A 298 -11.85 -2.73 16.49
CA PRO A 298 -12.07 -1.32 16.18
C PRO A 298 -10.94 -0.43 16.70
N ALA A 299 -10.56 0.55 15.90
CA ALA A 299 -9.50 1.47 16.23
C ALA A 299 -9.82 2.91 15.81
N ALA A 300 -9.30 3.85 16.58
CA ALA A 300 -9.38 5.27 16.29
C ALA A 300 -8.02 5.94 16.43
N LEU A 301 -7.66 6.78 15.47
CA LEU A 301 -6.45 7.59 15.56
C LEU A 301 -6.56 8.55 16.75
N GLN A 302 -5.53 8.54 17.60
CA GLN A 302 -5.45 9.41 18.75
C GLN A 302 -5.24 10.85 18.29
N SER A 303 -6.02 11.78 18.86
CA SER A 303 -5.81 13.22 18.64
C SER A 303 -4.37 13.62 18.98
N GLY A 304 -3.73 14.38 18.07
CA GLY A 304 -2.32 14.77 18.18
C GLY A 304 -1.32 13.79 17.57
N PHE A 305 -1.75 12.65 17.03
CA PHE A 305 -0.90 11.64 16.40
C PHE A 305 -1.32 11.30 14.97
N PRO A 306 -0.74 11.92 13.93
CA PRO A 306 0.25 13.00 13.97
C PRO A 306 -0.39 14.34 14.37
N PRO A 307 0.42 15.37 14.69
CA PRO A 307 -0.08 16.74 14.74
C PRO A 307 -0.64 17.12 13.37
N ASP A 308 -1.83 17.72 13.36
CA ASP A 308 -2.55 18.19 12.18
C ASP A 308 -2.65 17.12 11.06
N PRO A 309 -3.36 16.01 11.32
CA PRO A 309 -3.59 14.99 10.29
C PRO A 309 -4.48 15.56 9.18
N ILE A 310 -4.32 15.08 7.94
CA ILE A 310 -5.26 15.45 6.85
C ILE A 310 -6.66 14.90 7.18
N ASP A 311 -6.68 13.70 7.74
CA ASP A 311 -7.89 12.95 8.07
C ASP A 311 -7.69 12.21 9.40
N ASN A 312 -8.71 12.24 10.27
CA ASN A 312 -8.64 11.72 11.62
C ASN A 312 -8.63 10.18 11.72
N GLN A 313 -8.58 9.44 10.62
CA GLN A 313 -8.48 7.98 10.63
C GLN A 313 -7.46 7.43 9.63
N SER A 314 -6.51 8.25 9.21
CA SER A 314 -5.67 7.93 8.07
C SER A 314 -4.17 8.05 8.33
N ILE A 315 -3.43 7.24 7.59
CA ILE A 315 -1.97 7.30 7.46
C ILE A 315 -1.65 7.99 6.13
N ASP A 316 -0.91 9.08 6.19
CA ASP A 316 -0.52 9.86 5.01
C ASP A 316 0.90 9.46 4.59
N LEU A 317 1.09 9.18 3.29
CA LEU A 317 2.40 8.88 2.73
C LEU A 317 2.72 9.87 1.61
N ASN A 318 3.99 10.26 1.52
CA ASN A 318 4.50 11.13 0.48
C ASN A 318 5.26 10.29 -0.54
N GLY A 319 4.98 10.52 -1.82
CA GLY A 319 5.72 9.94 -2.92
C GLY A 319 6.97 10.74 -3.23
N SER A 320 8.08 10.05 -3.44
CA SER A 320 9.33 10.60 -3.95
C SER A 320 9.80 9.82 -5.17
N TYR A 321 10.56 10.51 -6.02
CA TYR A 321 11.19 9.95 -7.21
C TYR A 321 12.69 10.11 -7.08
N GLU A 322 13.42 9.04 -7.35
CA GLU A 322 14.88 9.07 -7.42
C GLU A 322 15.35 8.39 -8.71
N MET A 323 16.43 8.92 -9.29
CA MET A 323 17.16 8.28 -10.38
C MET A 323 18.45 7.69 -9.80
N HIS A 324 18.55 6.36 -9.77
CA HIS A 324 19.72 5.67 -9.24
C HIS A 324 20.32 4.73 -10.30
N ASN A 325 21.58 4.97 -10.69
CA ASN A 325 22.28 4.20 -11.73
C ASN A 325 21.52 4.10 -13.08
N GLY A 326 20.79 5.15 -13.46
CA GLY A 326 19.98 5.17 -14.68
C GLY A 326 18.67 4.39 -14.58
N GLN A 327 18.31 3.89 -13.40
CA GLN A 327 16.99 3.32 -13.10
C GLN A 327 16.15 4.34 -12.33
N ARG A 328 14.92 4.52 -12.78
CA ARG A 328 13.89 5.31 -12.11
C ARG A 328 13.33 4.49 -10.96
N SER A 329 13.16 5.10 -9.78
CA SER A 329 12.51 4.45 -8.65
C SER A 329 11.55 5.40 -7.95
N TYR A 330 10.39 4.87 -7.58
CA TYR A 330 9.35 5.56 -6.84
C TYR A 330 9.17 4.95 -5.47
N SER A 331 9.14 5.79 -4.43
CA SER A 331 8.89 5.35 -3.05
C SER A 331 7.80 6.17 -2.39
N PHE A 332 6.96 5.51 -1.61
CA PHE A 332 5.90 6.15 -0.84
C PHE A 332 6.09 5.82 0.63
N ASP A 333 6.54 6.80 1.40
CA ASP A 333 6.85 6.64 2.81
C ASP A 333 6.15 7.74 3.64
N THR A 334 5.80 7.42 4.89
CA THR A 334 5.41 8.44 5.87
C THR A 334 6.59 9.37 6.16
N ASP A 335 6.31 10.63 6.47
CA ASP A 335 7.32 11.55 7.04
C ASP A 335 7.93 10.94 8.31
N ALA A 336 9.26 10.84 8.37
CA ALA A 336 9.99 10.20 9.47
C ALA A 336 9.80 10.90 10.83
N THR A 337 9.31 12.14 10.84
CA THR A 337 8.98 12.90 12.05
C THR A 337 7.56 12.65 12.55
N ARG A 338 6.70 12.04 11.73
CA ARG A 338 5.30 11.76 12.06
C ARG A 338 5.15 10.35 12.61
N THR A 339 4.32 10.21 13.64
CA THR A 339 3.86 8.90 14.13
C THR A 339 2.35 8.91 14.22
N TYR A 340 1.75 7.75 13.95
CA TYR A 340 0.31 7.54 13.99
C TYR A 340 0.03 6.57 15.13
N LYS A 341 -0.89 6.90 16.02
CA LYS A 341 -1.22 6.06 17.17
C LYS A 341 -2.70 5.77 17.16
N PHE A 342 -3.05 4.51 16.90
CA PHE A 342 -4.42 4.04 16.86
C PHE A 342 -4.77 3.42 18.20
N LEU A 343 -5.66 4.07 18.97
CA LEU A 343 -6.26 3.50 20.17
C LEU A 343 -7.21 2.39 19.76
N ILE A 344 -7.13 1.25 20.43
CA ILE A 344 -7.90 0.06 20.09
C ILE A 344 -8.96 -0.19 21.16
N SER A 345 -10.20 -0.37 20.73
CA SER A 345 -11.30 -0.82 21.61
C SER A 345 -11.18 -2.32 21.85
N SER A 346 -10.23 -2.73 22.70
CA SER A 346 -9.95 -4.14 23.02
C SER A 346 -9.73 -4.31 24.52
N HIS A 347 -9.73 -5.56 24.98
CA HIS A 347 -9.23 -5.95 26.31
C HIS A 347 -7.86 -6.65 26.27
N VAL A 348 -7.23 -6.71 25.10
CA VAL A 348 -5.90 -7.31 24.89
C VAL A 348 -4.88 -6.27 24.44
N LEU A 349 -5.26 -5.36 23.53
CA LEU A 349 -4.40 -4.28 23.04
C LEU A 349 -4.90 -2.93 23.55
N ASN A 350 -3.98 -2.04 23.92
CA ASN A 350 -4.28 -0.64 24.17
C ASN A 350 -4.24 0.17 22.86
N TYR A 351 -3.17 0.00 22.09
CA TYR A 351 -2.95 0.73 20.86
C TYR A 351 -1.99 0.01 19.92
N VAL A 352 -2.06 0.40 18.65
CA VAL A 352 -1.03 0.17 17.64
C VAL A 352 -0.41 1.53 17.29
N GLN A 353 0.89 1.68 17.52
CA GLN A 353 1.61 2.88 17.11
C GLN A 353 2.45 2.57 15.88
N ILE A 354 2.22 3.31 14.80
CA ILE A 354 2.96 3.28 13.56
C ILE A 354 3.98 4.43 13.57
N VAL A 355 5.27 4.09 13.47
CA VAL A 355 6.36 5.06 13.37
C VAL A 355 6.87 5.22 11.94
N LYS A 356 6.57 4.25 11.08
CA LYS A 356 6.82 4.32 9.65
C LYS A 356 5.76 3.50 8.91
N ALA A 357 5.27 4.00 7.78
CA ALA A 357 4.55 3.21 6.80
C ALA A 357 5.17 3.38 5.42
N ARG A 358 5.03 2.35 4.59
CA ARG A 358 5.46 2.33 3.19
C ARG A 358 4.39 1.72 2.30
N PHE A 359 4.18 2.28 1.12
CA PHE A 359 3.34 1.69 0.07
C PHE A 359 4.17 1.26 -1.14
N GLU A 360 3.89 0.07 -1.65
CA GLU A 360 4.57 -0.52 -2.81
C GLU A 360 3.58 -1.25 -3.72
N THR A 361 3.75 -1.09 -5.04
CA THR A 361 3.18 -2.02 -6.02
C THR A 361 4.08 -3.25 -6.07
N LEU A 362 3.62 -4.39 -5.56
CA LEU A 362 4.43 -5.61 -5.46
C LEU A 362 4.64 -6.29 -6.80
N ARG A 363 3.59 -6.34 -7.62
CA ARG A 363 3.61 -6.89 -8.97
C ARG A 363 2.36 -6.48 -9.74
N SER A 364 2.49 -6.55 -11.06
CA SER A 364 1.41 -6.34 -12.00
C SER A 364 1.43 -7.47 -13.03
N ASN A 365 0.29 -8.13 -13.24
CA ASN A 365 0.19 -9.32 -14.07
C ASN A 365 -0.83 -9.12 -15.18
N ALA A 366 -0.36 -8.87 -16.40
CA ALA A 366 -1.22 -8.77 -17.57
C ALA A 366 -1.93 -10.11 -17.87
N GLN A 367 -3.20 -10.02 -18.24
CA GLN A 367 -4.09 -11.14 -18.53
C GLN A 367 -4.42 -11.23 -20.03
N PRO A 368 -4.81 -12.42 -20.55
CA PRO A 368 -5.14 -12.59 -21.97
C PRO A 368 -6.31 -11.73 -22.47
N ASP A 369 -7.20 -11.30 -21.57
CA ASP A 369 -8.36 -10.45 -21.87
C ASP A 369 -8.01 -8.95 -21.85
N ARG A 370 -6.72 -8.60 -21.78
CA ARG A 370 -6.16 -7.25 -21.65
C ARG A 370 -6.47 -6.57 -20.31
N SER A 371 -7.02 -7.29 -19.33
CA SER A 371 -7.01 -6.84 -17.95
C SER A 371 -5.63 -7.06 -17.31
N GLU A 372 -5.41 -6.47 -16.14
CA GLU A 372 -4.17 -6.61 -15.41
C GLU A 372 -4.44 -6.69 -13.91
N ASP A 373 -3.99 -7.79 -13.29
CA ASP A 373 -4.10 -7.97 -11.84
C ASP A 373 -2.94 -7.27 -11.12
N ILE A 374 -3.28 -6.33 -10.24
CA ILE A 374 -2.34 -5.47 -9.53
C ILE A 374 -2.38 -5.83 -8.05
N PHE A 375 -1.21 -6.12 -7.48
CA PHE A 375 -1.05 -6.49 -6.09
C PHE A 375 -0.18 -5.45 -5.39
N THR A 376 -0.68 -4.90 -4.30
CA THR A 376 0.02 -3.83 -3.56
C THR A 376 0.12 -4.17 -2.08
N ARG A 377 1.00 -3.46 -1.36
CA ARG A 377 1.14 -3.62 0.08
C ARG A 377 1.46 -2.30 0.76
N PHE A 378 0.78 -2.08 1.87
CA PHE A 378 1.22 -1.19 2.93
C PHE A 378 2.00 -2.00 3.97
N SER A 379 3.24 -1.58 4.24
CA SER A 379 4.11 -2.17 5.26
C SER A 379 4.34 -1.17 6.37
N PHE A 380 4.30 -1.64 7.62
CA PHE A 380 4.31 -0.81 8.82
C PHE A 380 5.41 -1.23 9.79
N TRP A 381 5.97 -0.24 10.47
CA TRP A 381 6.90 -0.39 11.58
C TRP A 381 6.34 0.35 12.78
N GLY A 382 6.52 -0.20 13.98
CA GLY A 382 5.79 0.32 15.12
C GLY A 382 5.90 -0.50 16.39
N TYR A 383 4.90 -0.30 17.26
CA TYR A 383 4.77 -0.94 18.56
C TYR A 383 3.34 -1.45 18.77
N LEU A 384 3.22 -2.71 19.20
CA LEU A 384 1.96 -3.27 19.70
C LEU A 384 1.95 -3.14 21.22
N ASN A 385 1.07 -2.31 21.77
CA ASN A 385 0.98 -2.13 23.22
C ASN A 385 -0.12 -3.03 23.78
N PHE A 386 0.25 -4.09 24.48
CA PHE A 386 -0.69 -5.00 25.13
C PHE A 386 -1.08 -4.53 26.52
N GLN A 387 -2.35 -4.76 26.86
CA GLN A 387 -2.88 -4.55 28.20
C GLN A 387 -2.29 -5.54 29.21
N GLU A 388 -2.27 -5.15 30.48
CA GLU A 388 -2.03 -6.06 31.60
C GLU A 388 -3.30 -6.83 31.94
N GLN A 389 -3.26 -8.16 31.83
CA GLN A 389 -4.39 -8.98 32.27
C GLN A 389 -4.24 -9.33 33.76
N PRO A 390 -5.25 -9.01 34.60
CA PRO A 390 -5.19 -9.32 36.02
C PRO A 390 -4.94 -10.81 36.30
N GLY A 391 -4.02 -11.09 37.23
CA GLY A 391 -3.68 -12.45 37.68
C GLY A 391 -2.75 -13.24 36.76
N PHE A 392 -2.61 -12.83 35.50
CA PHE A 392 -1.72 -13.49 34.54
C PHE A 392 -1.39 -12.56 33.38
N ASP A 393 -0.26 -11.87 33.48
CA ASP A 393 0.23 -10.99 32.41
C ASP A 393 0.76 -11.79 31.23
N LEU A 394 -0.19 -12.19 30.39
CA LEU A 394 -0.01 -13.14 29.32
C LEU A 394 0.90 -12.57 28.23
N PHE A 395 0.57 -11.40 27.69
CA PHE A 395 1.25 -10.85 26.52
C PHE A 395 2.49 -10.03 26.86
N SER A 396 2.68 -9.59 28.11
CA SER A 396 3.93 -9.04 28.65
C SER A 396 4.45 -7.71 28.10
N PHE A 397 4.12 -7.35 26.85
CA PHE A 397 4.68 -6.19 26.16
C PHE A 397 3.72 -5.00 26.21
N GLY A 398 3.90 -4.07 27.15
CA GLY A 398 3.01 -2.92 27.30
C GLY A 398 3.60 -1.81 28.14
N SER A 399 2.83 -0.74 28.32
CA SER A 399 3.22 0.41 29.14
C SER A 399 3.09 0.13 30.63
N ASP A 400 4.04 0.64 31.43
CA ASP A 400 3.97 0.65 32.91
C ASP A 400 3.22 1.90 33.46
N VAL A 401 2.85 2.83 32.58
CA VAL A 401 2.12 4.08 32.86
C VAL A 401 0.91 4.20 31.92
N ASN A 402 0.10 5.24 32.08
CA ASN A 402 -1.08 5.46 31.23
C ASN A 402 -0.75 5.27 29.74
N ALA A 403 -1.44 4.32 29.08
CA ALA A 403 -1.21 3.95 27.70
C ALA A 403 -1.46 5.11 26.72
N GLU A 404 -2.41 5.99 27.01
CA GLU A 404 -2.72 7.16 26.17
C GLU A 404 -1.55 8.16 26.13
N LEU A 405 -0.80 8.28 27.23
CA LEU A 405 0.37 9.16 27.36
C LEU A 405 1.69 8.48 26.97
N SER A 406 1.64 7.17 26.72
CA SER A 406 2.83 6.39 26.38
C SER A 406 3.10 6.41 24.88
N GLU A 407 4.38 6.47 24.52
CA GLU A 407 4.86 6.33 23.15
C GLU A 407 6.04 5.36 23.10
N LYS A 408 6.15 4.67 21.96
CA LYS A 408 7.22 3.72 21.65
C LYS A 408 7.36 2.65 22.75
N GLN A 409 6.23 2.24 23.33
CA GLN A 409 6.13 1.17 24.32
C GLN A 409 5.34 -0.01 23.76
N GLY A 410 5.75 -1.23 24.10
CA GLY A 410 5.11 -2.47 23.67
C GLY A 410 6.07 -3.34 22.88
N LEU A 411 5.51 -4.29 22.12
CA LEU A 411 6.27 -5.18 21.25
C LEU A 411 6.64 -4.43 19.97
N CYS A 412 7.92 -4.13 19.80
CA CYS A 412 8.43 -3.47 18.60
C CYS A 412 8.35 -4.42 17.40
N PHE A 413 7.76 -3.95 16.30
CA PHE A 413 7.56 -4.72 15.09
C PHE A 413 8.03 -3.98 13.84
N SER A 414 8.28 -4.77 12.81
CA SER A 414 8.52 -4.32 11.44
C SER A 414 7.75 -5.19 10.45
N ASN A 415 7.38 -4.63 9.31
CA ASN A 415 6.76 -5.34 8.19
C ASN A 415 5.38 -5.97 8.48
N LEU A 416 4.66 -5.49 9.51
CA LEU A 416 3.21 -5.69 9.60
C LEU A 416 2.57 -5.09 8.36
N GLY A 417 1.51 -5.66 7.80
CA GLY A 417 0.98 -5.07 6.57
C GLY A 417 -0.49 -5.25 6.30
N ILE A 418 -0.93 -4.49 5.31
CA ILE A 418 -2.25 -4.55 4.69
C ILE A 418 -2.00 -4.66 3.19
N THR A 419 -2.52 -5.70 2.54
CA THR A 419 -2.51 -5.79 1.07
C THR A 419 -3.73 -5.10 0.51
N MET A 420 -3.61 -4.56 -0.70
CA MET A 420 -4.73 -4.04 -1.48
C MET A 420 -4.59 -4.54 -2.91
N ASP A 421 -5.43 -5.50 -3.27
CA ASP A 421 -5.42 -6.14 -4.58
C ASP A 421 -6.62 -5.66 -5.41
N PHE A 422 -6.40 -5.41 -6.70
CA PHE A 422 -7.44 -5.02 -7.64
C PHE A 422 -7.01 -5.37 -9.07
N ALA A 423 -7.93 -5.23 -10.03
CA ALA A 423 -7.62 -5.38 -11.45
C ALA A 423 -7.88 -4.08 -12.20
N LEU A 424 -6.98 -3.72 -13.12
CA LEU A 424 -7.25 -2.76 -14.19
C LEU A 424 -7.95 -3.52 -15.32
N ARG A 425 -9.13 -3.07 -15.73
CA ARG A 425 -9.92 -3.70 -16.79
C ARG A 425 -9.57 -3.11 -18.16
N ALA A 426 -9.90 -3.86 -19.21
CA ALA A 426 -9.68 -3.44 -20.59
C ALA A 426 -10.43 -2.15 -20.99
N ASP A 427 -11.46 -1.75 -20.24
CA ASP A 427 -12.20 -0.50 -20.42
C ASP A 427 -11.61 0.69 -19.63
N ASN A 428 -10.39 0.54 -19.11
CA ASN A 428 -9.70 1.53 -18.27
C ASN A 428 -10.45 1.89 -16.97
N THR A 429 -11.21 0.94 -16.42
CA THR A 429 -11.79 1.01 -15.07
C THR A 429 -11.08 0.05 -14.11
N THR A 430 -11.22 0.27 -12.80
CA THR A 430 -10.70 -0.66 -11.78
C THR A 430 -11.80 -1.57 -11.23
N SER A 431 -11.42 -2.80 -10.85
CA SER A 431 -12.28 -3.62 -10.01
C SER A 431 -12.42 -3.04 -8.59
N PRO A 432 -13.45 -3.46 -7.83
CA PRO A 432 -13.45 -3.24 -6.38
C PRO A 432 -12.15 -3.73 -5.75
N ARG A 433 -11.71 -3.02 -4.72
CA ARG A 433 -10.43 -3.30 -4.05
C ARG A 433 -10.64 -4.39 -3.00
N LYS A 434 -9.65 -5.26 -2.86
CA LYS A 434 -9.65 -6.33 -1.86
C LYS A 434 -8.53 -6.07 -0.87
N PHE A 435 -8.91 -5.62 0.33
CA PHE A 435 -7.97 -5.44 1.42
C PHE A 435 -7.84 -6.71 2.26
N ALA A 436 -6.63 -7.00 2.72
CA ALA A 436 -6.39 -8.04 3.71
C ALA A 436 -5.29 -7.64 4.69
N PHE A 437 -5.55 -7.86 5.99
CA PHE A 437 -4.53 -7.70 7.03
C PHE A 437 -3.57 -8.89 7.01
N ASP A 438 -2.27 -8.59 7.12
CA ASP A 438 -1.19 -9.58 7.07
C ASP A 438 -0.17 -9.33 8.18
N ALA A 439 -0.36 -10.05 9.29
CA ALA A 439 0.60 -10.15 10.38
C ALA A 439 1.65 -11.26 10.16
N GLY A 440 1.49 -12.12 9.16
CA GLY A 440 2.36 -13.29 8.95
C GLY A 440 3.77 -12.95 8.47
N ARG A 441 3.97 -11.76 7.88
CA ARG A 441 5.29 -11.27 7.42
C ARG A 441 5.99 -10.35 8.42
N ALA A 442 5.35 -10.05 9.54
CA ALA A 442 5.90 -9.15 10.54
C ALA A 442 7.06 -9.81 11.29
N SER A 443 8.07 -9.02 11.64
CA SER A 443 9.18 -9.43 12.49
C SER A 443 9.28 -8.52 13.71
N TYR A 444 9.93 -9.00 14.78
CA TYR A 444 9.85 -8.37 16.09
C TYR A 444 11.24 -8.15 16.70
N ASP A 445 11.43 -6.98 17.28
CA ASP A 445 12.69 -6.60 17.92
C ASP A 445 12.53 -6.48 19.44
N ILE A 446 12.97 -7.50 20.16
CA ILE A 446 12.92 -7.52 21.63
C ILE A 446 13.80 -6.43 22.24
N SER A 447 14.92 -6.08 21.60
CA SER A 447 15.86 -5.08 22.13
C SER A 447 15.27 -3.66 22.17
N GLN A 448 14.30 -3.39 21.28
CA GLN A 448 13.54 -2.14 21.24
C GLN A 448 12.15 -2.27 21.90
N SER A 449 11.79 -3.46 22.38
CA SER A 449 10.49 -3.69 23.01
C SER A 449 10.48 -3.31 24.48
N ARG A 450 9.33 -2.86 24.99
CA ARG A 450 9.09 -2.69 26.42
C ARG A 450 8.42 -3.94 26.98
N VAL A 451 9.10 -4.60 27.92
CA VAL A 451 8.58 -5.77 28.64
C VAL A 451 8.29 -5.38 30.08
N ARG A 452 7.09 -5.69 30.59
CA ARG A 452 6.73 -5.40 31.98
C ARG A 452 7.49 -6.31 32.96
N PRO A 453 7.98 -5.82 34.11
CA PRO A 453 8.88 -6.59 34.99
C PRO A 453 8.31 -7.91 35.53
N ASN A 454 7.02 -7.96 35.86
CA ASN A 454 6.36 -9.16 36.45
C ASN A 454 5.57 -9.99 35.42
N SER A 455 5.95 -9.86 34.16
CA SER A 455 5.26 -10.49 33.04
C SER A 455 5.76 -11.89 32.71
N LEU A 456 4.94 -12.66 31.99
CA LEU A 456 5.26 -14.01 31.55
C LEU A 456 6.55 -14.06 30.72
N PHE A 457 6.73 -13.20 29.72
CA PHE A 457 7.93 -13.16 28.87
C PHE A 457 9.19 -12.81 29.67
N ASN A 458 9.08 -11.91 30.65
CA ASN A 458 10.23 -11.50 31.45
C ASN A 458 10.69 -12.56 32.46
N ARG A 459 9.75 -13.38 32.96
CA ARG A 459 9.97 -14.35 34.04
C ARG A 459 10.00 -15.80 33.55
N PHE A 460 9.71 -16.06 32.27
CA PHE A 460 9.71 -17.39 31.68
C PHE A 460 10.53 -17.39 30.38
N PRO A 461 11.61 -18.20 30.29
CA PRO A 461 12.60 -18.11 29.23
C PRO A 461 12.05 -18.62 27.88
N MET A 462 11.63 -17.70 27.02
CA MET A 462 11.10 -18.01 25.69
C MET A 462 11.57 -16.98 24.66
N LYS A 463 11.49 -17.34 23.38
CA LYS A 463 11.87 -16.47 22.26
C LYS A 463 10.71 -16.33 21.31
N ILE A 464 10.40 -15.13 20.83
CA ILE A 464 9.39 -14.97 19.77
C ILE A 464 9.86 -15.72 18.52
N ALA A 465 8.99 -16.55 17.95
CA ALA A 465 9.23 -17.27 16.72
C ALA A 465 8.50 -16.61 15.54
N ALA A 466 7.21 -16.29 15.72
CA ALA A 466 6.37 -15.63 14.70
C ALA A 466 5.10 -15.06 15.32
N ILE A 467 4.38 -14.22 14.59
CA ILE A 467 2.94 -14.04 14.80
C ILE A 467 2.18 -14.91 13.80
N LEU A 468 1.13 -15.56 14.30
CA LEU A 468 0.18 -16.33 13.50
C LEU A 468 -1.14 -15.57 13.47
N GLN A 469 -1.84 -15.65 12.35
CA GLN A 469 -3.21 -15.19 12.20
C GLN A 469 -4.07 -16.32 11.64
N SER A 470 -5.34 -16.36 12.02
CA SER A 470 -6.28 -17.31 11.42
C SER A 470 -6.59 -16.92 9.97
N ASP A 471 -6.93 -17.90 9.14
CA ASP A 471 -7.50 -17.67 7.80
C ASP A 471 -9.04 -17.57 7.86
N GLY A 472 -9.59 -17.30 9.06
CA GLY A 472 -11.01 -17.35 9.35
C GLY A 472 -11.58 -18.77 9.48
N ARG A 473 -10.77 -19.82 9.29
CA ARG A 473 -11.16 -21.23 9.41
C ARG A 473 -10.27 -21.96 10.41
N GLY A 474 -10.88 -22.85 11.17
CA GLY A 474 -10.15 -23.66 12.13
C GLY A 474 -9.66 -22.90 13.38
N SER A 475 -9.05 -23.67 14.24
CA SER A 475 -8.55 -23.28 15.55
C SER A 475 -7.04 -23.58 15.60
N PRO A 476 -6.31 -23.00 16.56
CA PRO A 476 -4.94 -23.41 16.80
C PRO A 476 -4.75 -24.94 17.00
N ALA A 477 -5.80 -25.66 17.46
CA ALA A 477 -5.75 -27.11 17.59
C ALA A 477 -5.57 -27.83 16.24
N ASP A 478 -6.11 -27.28 15.15
CA ASP A 478 -5.95 -27.81 13.79
C ASP A 478 -4.50 -27.67 13.30
N LEU A 479 -3.76 -26.72 13.86
CA LEU A 479 -2.31 -26.54 13.65
C LEU A 479 -1.46 -27.43 14.58
N GLY A 480 -2.09 -28.30 15.37
CA GLY A 480 -1.46 -29.26 16.27
C GLY A 480 -1.09 -28.70 17.65
N PHE A 481 -1.63 -27.54 18.03
CA PHE A 481 -1.47 -27.02 19.39
C PHE A 481 -2.43 -27.70 20.37
N LEU A 482 -1.99 -27.83 21.61
CA LEU A 482 -2.73 -28.45 22.72
C LEU A 482 -3.05 -27.38 23.76
N SER A 483 -4.30 -27.33 24.23
CA SER A 483 -4.74 -26.33 25.19
C SER A 483 -3.98 -26.43 26.53
N VAL A 484 -3.53 -25.30 27.05
CA VAL A 484 -2.87 -25.15 28.36
C VAL A 484 -3.84 -24.42 29.29
N ARG A 485 -4.07 -24.99 30.48
CA ARG A 485 -4.87 -24.32 31.51
C ARG A 485 -4.14 -23.10 32.02
N VAL A 486 -4.86 -22.03 32.28
CA VAL A 486 -4.33 -20.75 32.77
C VAL A 486 -4.65 -20.59 34.26
N PRO A 487 -3.94 -19.72 35.00
CA PRO A 487 -4.23 -19.45 36.40
C PRO A 487 -5.71 -19.08 36.62
N ARG A 488 -6.30 -19.52 37.74
CA ARG A 488 -7.74 -19.33 38.02
C ARG A 488 -8.18 -17.87 38.05
N GLU A 489 -7.25 -16.98 38.36
CA GLU A 489 -7.45 -15.53 38.41
C GLU A 489 -7.59 -14.91 37.01
N PHE A 490 -7.00 -15.53 35.99
CA PHE A 490 -7.14 -15.10 34.61
C PHE A 490 -8.51 -15.47 34.06
N LYS A 491 -9.36 -14.45 33.87
CA LYS A 491 -10.71 -14.61 33.32
C LYS A 491 -10.68 -14.28 31.83
N ALA A 492 -10.70 -15.32 30.99
CA ALA A 492 -10.81 -15.16 29.55
C ALA A 492 -11.83 -16.15 28.95
N LEU A 493 -12.50 -15.69 27.90
CA LEU A 493 -13.37 -16.51 27.06
C LEU A 493 -12.54 -17.25 26.00
N ARG A 494 -13.15 -18.29 25.39
CA ARG A 494 -12.58 -19.04 24.28
C ARG A 494 -12.36 -18.14 23.04
N LEU A 495 -11.37 -18.51 22.23
CA LEU A 495 -11.12 -17.87 20.93
C LEU A 495 -12.34 -18.02 20.01
N SER A 496 -12.56 -17.02 19.15
CA SER A 496 -13.47 -17.12 18.01
C SER A 496 -12.74 -17.70 16.79
N SER A 497 -13.41 -17.76 15.64
CA SER A 497 -12.79 -18.17 14.36
C SER A 497 -11.76 -17.16 13.84
N GLU A 498 -11.88 -15.89 14.23
CA GLU A 498 -10.86 -14.88 13.99
C GLU A 498 -9.93 -14.82 15.21
N TRP A 499 -8.66 -15.11 15.01
CA TRP A 499 -7.69 -15.07 16.09
C TRP A 499 -6.30 -14.69 15.57
N TYR A 500 -5.52 -14.10 16.46
CA TYR A 500 -4.14 -13.72 16.27
C TYR A 500 -3.33 -14.30 17.42
N ALA A 501 -2.05 -14.57 17.21
CA ALA A 501 -1.24 -15.17 18.24
C ALA A 501 0.23 -14.85 18.13
N ILE A 502 0.89 -14.67 19.27
CA ILE A 502 2.35 -14.68 19.35
C ILE A 502 2.78 -16.12 19.62
N ASN A 503 3.52 -16.69 18.68
CA ASN A 503 4.12 -18.01 18.84
C ASN A 503 5.54 -17.86 19.37
N PHE A 504 5.80 -18.45 20.53
CA PHE A 504 7.10 -18.48 21.17
C PHE A 504 7.75 -19.84 21.03
N LYS A 505 9.07 -19.86 20.84
CA LYS A 505 9.90 -21.04 21.03
C LYS A 505 10.30 -21.14 22.49
N LEU A 506 9.90 -22.23 23.12
CA LEU A 506 10.33 -22.64 24.46
C LEU A 506 11.41 -23.71 24.32
N ASN A 507 12.64 -23.39 24.73
CA ASN A 507 13.74 -24.35 24.72
C ASN A 507 13.60 -25.26 25.93
N LEU A 508 13.28 -26.53 25.70
CA LEU A 508 13.14 -27.53 26.74
C LEU A 508 14.48 -28.25 27.05
N GLY A 509 15.60 -27.75 26.53
CA GLY A 509 16.92 -28.33 26.74
C GLY A 509 17.31 -29.38 25.71
N SER A 510 18.24 -30.27 26.08
CA SER A 510 18.66 -31.40 25.25
C SER A 510 18.19 -32.72 25.85
N MET A 511 17.91 -33.70 25.00
CA MET A 511 17.56 -35.07 25.44
C MET A 511 18.80 -35.96 25.64
N GLY A 512 20.00 -35.36 25.76
CA GLY A 512 21.27 -36.10 25.79
C GLY A 512 21.52 -36.87 24.49
N ALA A 513 22.23 -38.00 24.56
CA ALA A 513 22.63 -38.81 23.40
C ALA A 513 21.46 -39.55 22.69
N LEU A 514 20.23 -39.43 23.21
CA LEU A 514 19.03 -40.13 22.72
C LEU A 514 18.26 -39.34 21.64
N ALA A 515 18.70 -38.12 21.32
CA ALA A 515 18.20 -37.35 20.19
C ALA A 515 19.38 -36.87 19.35
N GLU A 516 19.27 -36.97 18.01
CA GLU A 516 20.18 -36.24 17.12
C GLU A 516 20.20 -34.76 17.50
N GLN A 517 21.27 -34.04 17.15
CA GLN A 517 21.61 -32.66 17.57
C GLN A 517 20.51 -31.58 17.40
N ALA A 518 19.33 -31.91 16.90
CA ALA A 518 18.14 -31.06 16.91
C ALA A 518 17.54 -30.99 18.33
N GLY A 519 17.80 -29.88 19.03
CA GLY A 519 17.33 -29.64 20.40
C GLY A 519 15.82 -29.83 20.63
N PHE A 520 15.44 -30.13 21.88
CA PHE A 520 14.06 -30.34 22.29
C PHE A 520 13.38 -28.99 22.51
N SER A 521 12.56 -28.55 21.57
CA SER A 521 11.88 -27.25 21.64
C SER A 521 10.37 -27.40 21.43
N ALA A 522 9.59 -26.73 22.27
CA ALA A 522 8.14 -26.62 22.13
C ALA A 522 7.76 -25.24 21.56
N GLY A 523 6.64 -25.19 20.84
CA GLY A 523 5.96 -23.94 20.50
C GLY A 523 4.94 -23.59 21.58
N LEU A 524 5.02 -22.40 22.15
CA LEU A 524 4.04 -21.86 23.08
C LEU A 524 3.27 -20.74 22.39
N LEU A 525 1.98 -20.95 22.16
CA LEU A 525 1.10 -20.02 21.46
C LEU A 525 0.30 -19.21 22.48
N LEU A 526 0.45 -17.89 22.43
CA LEU A 526 -0.37 -16.95 23.19
C LEU A 526 -1.33 -16.29 22.20
N ALA A 527 -2.58 -16.73 22.20
CA ALA A 527 -3.58 -16.35 21.20
C ALA A 527 -4.65 -15.46 21.80
N TRP A 528 -5.18 -14.54 20.99
CA TRP A 528 -6.36 -13.75 21.30
C TRP A 528 -7.31 -13.64 20.11
N SER A 529 -8.56 -13.30 20.39
CA SER A 529 -9.56 -12.94 19.38
C SER A 529 -10.08 -11.52 19.63
N PRO A 530 -10.47 -10.79 18.57
CA PRO A 530 -11.04 -9.47 18.73
C PRO A 530 -12.33 -9.52 19.56
N SER A 531 -12.47 -8.61 20.53
CA SER A 531 -13.61 -8.54 21.44
C SER A 531 -13.61 -7.26 22.29
N GLU A 532 -14.59 -6.38 22.03
CA GLU A 532 -14.77 -5.11 22.75
C GLU A 532 -15.24 -5.27 24.22
N SER A 533 -15.85 -6.41 24.58
CA SER A 533 -16.57 -6.56 25.86
C SER A 533 -15.92 -7.52 26.85
N SER A 534 -14.92 -8.29 26.42
CA SER A 534 -14.31 -9.35 27.23
C SER A 534 -12.95 -9.74 26.69
N VAL A 535 -12.05 -10.19 27.57
CA VAL A 535 -10.81 -10.85 27.15
C VAL A 535 -11.16 -12.20 26.52
N ARG A 536 -10.76 -12.40 25.25
CA ARG A 536 -10.74 -13.71 24.60
C ARG A 536 -9.30 -14.09 24.34
N ALA A 537 -8.75 -14.96 25.16
CA ALA A 537 -7.35 -15.33 25.07
C ALA A 537 -7.12 -16.76 25.57
N GLU A 538 -6.18 -17.45 24.93
CA GLU A 538 -5.80 -18.81 25.28
C GLU A 538 -4.29 -19.01 25.22
N VAL A 539 -3.81 -19.92 26.06
CA VAL A 539 -2.45 -20.45 25.97
C VAL A 539 -2.50 -21.86 25.43
N GLN A 540 -1.63 -22.15 24.48
CA GLN A 540 -1.54 -23.49 23.91
C GLN A 540 -0.09 -23.89 23.67
N ILE A 541 0.18 -25.20 23.65
CA ILE A 541 1.52 -25.75 23.49
C ILE A 541 1.57 -26.79 22.37
N LYS A 542 2.60 -26.72 21.54
CA LYS A 542 2.92 -27.72 20.52
C LYS A 542 4.25 -28.35 20.87
N LEU A 543 4.25 -29.63 21.18
CA LEU A 543 5.46 -30.39 21.46
C LEU A 543 6.11 -30.85 20.15
N PRO A 544 7.42 -31.11 20.13
CA PRO A 544 8.05 -31.71 18.96
C PRO A 544 7.42 -33.11 18.71
N GLY A 545 7.31 -33.55 17.46
CA GLY A 545 6.82 -34.89 17.14
C GLY A 545 5.33 -35.17 17.40
N THR A 546 4.53 -34.21 17.89
CA THR A 546 3.06 -34.35 17.98
C THR A 546 2.40 -34.00 16.65
N GLY A 547 2.16 -35.01 15.80
CA GLY A 547 1.32 -34.86 14.59
C GLY A 547 -0.17 -34.98 14.91
N GLY A 548 -1.00 -34.06 14.41
CA GLY A 548 -2.48 -34.18 14.42
C GLY A 548 -3.17 -34.06 15.78
N GLY A 549 -2.73 -33.14 16.65
CA GLY A 549 -3.42 -32.82 17.91
C GLY A 549 -3.37 -33.91 18.99
N LYS A 550 -2.57 -34.97 18.80
CA LYS A 550 -2.43 -36.04 19.80
C LYS A 550 -1.49 -35.61 20.92
N LYS A 551 -1.88 -35.86 22.18
CA LYS A 551 -1.06 -35.67 23.39
C LYS A 551 0.04 -36.73 23.54
N LEU A 552 0.69 -37.11 22.43
CA LEU A 552 1.66 -38.19 22.34
C LEU A 552 2.93 -37.69 21.65
N LEU A 553 4.01 -37.56 22.41
CA LEU A 553 5.35 -37.39 21.87
C LEU A 553 5.92 -38.78 21.60
N SER A 554 6.21 -39.12 20.35
CA SER A 554 6.86 -40.38 19.98
C SER A 554 8.30 -40.13 19.58
N LEU A 555 9.24 -40.78 20.25
CA LEU A 555 10.67 -40.68 19.99
C LEU A 555 11.15 -42.00 19.37
N GLN A 556 11.46 -41.96 18.07
CA GLN A 556 12.00 -43.08 17.26
C GLN A 556 11.31 -44.46 17.47
N GLY A 557 10.01 -44.46 17.79
CA GLY A 557 9.21 -45.68 17.95
C GLY A 557 9.41 -46.44 19.28
N VAL A 558 10.44 -46.13 20.08
CA VAL A 558 10.79 -46.87 21.31
C VAL A 558 10.18 -46.25 22.57
N LEU A 559 10.08 -44.91 22.61
CA LEU A 559 9.62 -44.16 23.78
C LEU A 559 8.44 -43.25 23.40
N LYS A 560 7.31 -43.41 24.08
CA LYS A 560 6.12 -42.55 23.93
C LYS A 560 5.81 -41.85 25.23
N LEU A 561 5.65 -40.54 25.18
CA LEU A 561 5.23 -39.76 26.34
C LEU A 561 3.78 -39.30 26.13
N SER A 562 2.90 -39.68 27.05
CA SER A 562 1.52 -39.18 27.14
C SER A 562 1.41 -38.18 28.26
N ILE A 563 0.70 -37.07 28.03
CA ILE A 563 0.46 -36.02 29.04
C ILE A 563 -1.05 -35.81 29.12
N GLN A 564 -1.63 -35.79 30.32
CA GLN A 564 -3.08 -35.62 30.45
C GLN A 564 -3.49 -34.17 30.17
N TYR A 565 -2.82 -33.19 30.78
CA TYR A 565 -3.03 -31.77 30.52
C TYR A 565 -1.81 -30.94 30.93
N PHE A 566 -1.80 -29.70 30.45
CA PHE A 566 -0.81 -28.68 30.80
C PHE A 566 -1.49 -27.58 31.61
N GLU A 567 -0.76 -26.94 32.52
CA GLU A 567 -1.28 -25.85 33.34
C GLU A 567 -0.20 -24.83 33.67
N PHE A 568 -0.48 -23.55 33.43
CA PHE A 568 0.29 -22.43 33.97
C PHE A 568 -0.21 -22.06 35.36
N ILE A 569 0.74 -21.83 36.26
CA ILE A 569 0.49 -21.37 37.62
C ILE A 569 1.39 -20.16 37.89
N THR A 570 0.83 -19.13 38.50
CA THR A 570 1.55 -17.98 39.05
C THR A 570 1.72 -18.18 40.57
N LEU A 571 2.92 -17.95 41.09
CA LEU A 571 3.24 -18.11 42.52
C LEU A 571 3.94 -16.85 43.03
N PRO A 572 3.49 -16.24 44.15
CA PRO A 572 4.22 -15.15 44.77
C PRO A 572 5.57 -15.64 45.33
N ILE A 573 6.59 -14.80 45.22
CA ILE A 573 7.93 -15.08 45.74
C ILE A 573 8.12 -14.32 47.07
N GLY A 574 8.06 -15.05 48.19
CA GLY A 574 8.23 -14.49 49.53
C GLY A 574 7.12 -13.48 49.88
N THR A 575 7.51 -12.37 50.52
CA THR A 575 6.60 -11.25 50.86
C THR A 575 6.65 -10.11 49.83
N SER A 576 7.32 -10.32 48.70
CA SER A 576 7.46 -9.32 47.63
C SER A 576 6.27 -9.37 46.67
N SER A 577 6.14 -8.34 45.81
CA SER A 577 5.21 -8.35 44.68
C SER A 577 5.73 -9.13 43.46
N ASP A 578 6.89 -9.81 43.56
CA ASP A 578 7.44 -10.62 42.48
C ASP A 578 6.65 -11.93 42.30
N LEU A 579 6.48 -12.32 41.03
CA LEU A 579 5.77 -13.53 40.62
C LEU A 579 6.70 -14.51 39.91
N GLN A 580 6.59 -15.79 40.27
CA GLN A 580 7.14 -16.91 39.51
C GLN A 580 6.08 -17.49 38.58
N TYR A 581 6.48 -17.77 37.34
CA TYR A 581 5.66 -18.48 36.36
C TYR A 581 6.15 -19.93 36.24
N ARG A 582 5.20 -20.88 36.33
CA ARG A 582 5.49 -22.31 36.23
C ARG A 582 4.52 -23.00 35.28
N LEU A 583 5.06 -23.84 34.40
CA LEU A 583 4.30 -24.70 33.50
C LEU A 583 4.37 -26.15 34.01
N ASP A 584 3.22 -26.68 34.43
CA ASP A 584 3.05 -28.05 34.92
C ASP A 584 2.55 -28.96 33.79
N PHE A 585 3.18 -30.12 33.67
CA PHE A 585 2.80 -31.23 32.79
C PHE A 585 2.23 -32.29 33.72
N LYS A 586 0.91 -32.48 33.67
CA LYS A 586 0.19 -33.28 34.68
C LYS A 586 -0.11 -34.68 34.20
N ASN A 587 0.04 -35.64 35.13
CA ASN A 587 -0.29 -37.05 34.92
C ASN A 587 0.36 -37.62 33.65
N MET A 588 1.68 -37.53 33.63
CA MET A 588 2.54 -38.03 32.57
C MET A 588 2.63 -39.55 32.63
N GLY A 589 2.58 -40.17 31.46
CA GLY A 589 2.79 -41.59 31.25
C GLY A 589 3.90 -41.81 30.23
N LEU A 590 4.82 -42.70 30.53
CA LEU A 590 5.91 -43.11 29.66
C LEU A 590 5.63 -44.50 29.14
N SER A 591 5.60 -44.72 27.83
CA SER A 591 5.59 -46.05 27.25
C SER A 591 6.93 -46.39 26.63
N VAL A 592 7.57 -47.46 27.12
CA VAL A 592 8.85 -47.96 26.61
C VAL A 592 8.61 -49.38 26.10
N LEU A 593 8.88 -49.62 24.80
CA LEU A 593 8.67 -50.93 24.17
C LEU A 593 7.26 -51.53 24.41
N GLY A 594 6.24 -50.68 24.48
CA GLY A 594 4.84 -51.09 24.70
C GLY A 594 4.42 -51.25 26.17
N MET A 595 5.35 -51.24 27.12
CA MET A 595 5.03 -51.19 28.55
C MET A 595 4.74 -49.75 28.98
N LYS A 596 3.73 -49.51 29.83
CA LYS A 596 3.39 -48.17 30.36
C LYS A 596 3.94 -48.00 31.78
N LEU A 597 4.58 -46.87 32.03
CA LEU A 597 5.18 -46.45 33.29
C LEU A 597 4.64 -45.06 33.68
N PRO A 598 4.40 -44.79 34.97
CA PRO A 598 4.44 -45.77 36.05
C PRO A 598 3.22 -46.72 35.96
N THR A 599 3.34 -47.94 36.47
CA THR A 599 2.22 -48.90 36.52
C THR A 599 1.20 -48.57 37.62
N THR A 600 1.59 -47.76 38.59
CA THR A 600 0.75 -47.25 39.70
C THR A 600 1.19 -45.83 40.03
N GLY A 601 0.27 -44.96 40.46
CA GLY A 601 0.57 -43.55 40.78
C GLY A 601 0.66 -42.65 39.54
N ALA A 602 1.14 -41.43 39.74
CA ALA A 602 1.24 -40.39 38.72
C ALA A 602 2.64 -39.77 38.68
N ILE A 603 3.04 -39.28 37.51
CA ILE A 603 4.24 -38.46 37.33
C ILE A 603 3.81 -37.06 36.91
N ASP A 604 4.28 -36.05 37.61
CA ASP A 604 4.16 -34.66 37.21
C ASP A 604 5.55 -34.10 36.87
N MET A 605 5.63 -33.27 35.85
CA MET A 605 6.82 -32.47 35.55
C MET A 605 6.48 -30.99 35.65
N LYS A 606 7.39 -30.21 36.21
CA LYS A 606 7.25 -28.78 36.46
C LYS A 606 8.42 -28.06 35.83
N LEU A 607 8.10 -27.07 35.00
CA LEU A 607 9.06 -26.18 34.36
C LEU A 607 8.90 -24.80 34.98
N SER A 608 9.96 -24.32 35.65
CA SER A 608 9.97 -22.98 36.24
C SER A 608 10.95 -22.09 35.49
N GLY A 609 10.51 -20.87 35.21
CA GLY A 609 11.43 -19.80 34.82
C GLY A 609 12.20 -19.24 36.02
N ASP A 610 13.19 -18.42 35.75
CA ASP A 610 13.99 -17.76 36.79
C ASP A 610 13.19 -16.62 37.45
N PRO A 611 12.84 -16.75 38.74
CA PRO A 611 12.08 -15.75 39.46
C PRO A 611 12.87 -14.47 39.75
N LEU A 612 14.21 -14.50 39.79
CA LEU A 612 15.05 -13.40 40.27
C LEU A 612 16.07 -12.88 39.23
N LYS A 613 16.07 -13.44 38.00
CA LYS A 613 17.06 -13.15 36.94
C LYS A 613 18.52 -13.33 37.40
N GLN A 614 18.76 -14.30 38.27
CA GLN A 614 20.09 -14.63 38.79
C GLN A 614 20.80 -15.73 37.97
N LEU A 615 20.06 -16.42 37.11
CA LEU A 615 20.55 -17.44 36.19
C LEU A 615 20.81 -16.85 34.81
N ASP A 616 21.67 -17.52 34.03
CA ASP A 616 21.92 -17.15 32.63
C ASP A 616 20.61 -17.05 31.85
N ALA A 617 20.52 -16.02 31.00
CA ALA A 617 19.35 -15.74 30.19
C ALA A 617 18.95 -16.99 29.37
N GLY A 618 17.76 -17.53 29.65
CA GLY A 618 17.24 -18.71 28.95
C GLY A 618 17.20 -20.01 29.77
N SER A 619 17.58 -19.99 31.05
CA SER A 619 17.61 -21.19 31.91
C SER A 619 16.21 -21.57 32.43
N LEU A 620 15.74 -22.78 32.10
CA LEU A 620 14.55 -23.42 32.70
C LEU A 620 14.97 -24.40 33.80
N ALA A 621 14.31 -24.33 34.95
CA ALA A 621 14.42 -25.36 35.98
C ALA A 621 13.42 -26.50 35.74
N TRP A 622 13.89 -27.74 35.85
CA TRP A 622 13.10 -28.96 35.66
C TRP A 622 12.95 -29.71 36.97
N ILE A 623 11.71 -30.01 37.37
CA ILE A 623 11.44 -30.88 38.51
C ILE A 623 10.41 -31.91 38.08
N ALA A 624 10.73 -33.19 38.18
CA ALA A 624 9.77 -34.27 38.01
C ALA A 624 9.51 -34.95 39.35
N ALA A 625 8.26 -35.27 39.64
CA ALA A 625 7.84 -35.93 40.87
C ALA A 625 6.95 -37.13 40.55
N TYR A 626 7.25 -38.26 41.17
CA TYR A 626 6.38 -39.43 41.21
C TYR A 626 5.66 -39.47 42.55
N TYR A 627 4.36 -39.74 42.54
CA TYR A 627 3.57 -39.90 43.76
C TYR A 627 2.44 -40.91 43.57
N LEU A 628 2.02 -41.52 44.68
CA LEU A 628 0.82 -42.37 44.70
C LEU A 628 -0.40 -41.47 44.90
N GLU A 629 -1.38 -41.56 44.01
CA GLU A 629 -2.66 -40.89 44.21
C GLU A 629 -3.40 -41.55 45.37
N ASP A 630 -3.71 -40.78 46.40
CA ASP A 630 -4.45 -41.26 47.57
C ASP A 630 -5.92 -41.44 47.16
N LYS A 631 -6.39 -42.69 47.08
CA LYS A 631 -7.75 -43.04 46.62
C LYS A 631 -8.88 -42.57 47.54
N SER A 632 -8.56 -41.87 48.63
CA SER A 632 -9.47 -41.49 49.71
C SER A 632 -10.21 -40.16 49.49
N ALA A 633 -9.95 -39.40 48.42
CA ALA A 633 -10.57 -38.08 48.19
C ALA A 633 -11.61 -38.00 47.04
N SER A 634 -11.99 -39.12 46.40
CA SER A 634 -13.00 -39.15 45.31
C SER A 634 -14.36 -39.76 45.68
N ALA A 635 -14.65 -39.94 46.98
CA ALA A 635 -16.02 -40.19 47.42
C ALA A 635 -16.77 -38.86 47.55
N VAL A 636 -17.25 -38.36 46.42
CA VAL A 636 -18.23 -37.27 46.36
C VAL A 636 -19.52 -37.78 46.98
N THR A 637 -19.95 -37.12 48.07
CA THR A 637 -21.31 -37.18 48.61
C THR A 637 -22.31 -36.85 47.49
N PRO A 638 -23.37 -37.65 47.27
CA PRO A 638 -24.36 -37.32 46.26
C PRO A 638 -25.05 -36.01 46.62
N LEU A 639 -25.12 -35.10 45.65
CA LEU A 639 -26.06 -33.98 45.66
C LEU A 639 -27.48 -34.52 45.87
N ILE A 640 -28.12 -34.10 46.96
CA ILE A 640 -29.58 -34.18 47.10
C ILE A 640 -30.16 -32.97 46.35
N GLU A 641 -31.08 -33.26 45.45
CA GLU A 641 -31.90 -32.31 44.71
C GLU A 641 -32.76 -31.44 45.65
N SER A 642 -32.67 -30.11 45.49
CA SER A 642 -33.80 -29.16 45.54
C SER A 642 -33.39 -27.84 44.93
#